data_AF-A0A058Z0P3-F1
#
_entry.id   AF-A0A058Z0P3-F1
#
_cell.length_a   1.000
_cell.length_b   1.000
_cell.length_c   1.000
_cell.angle_alpha   90.00
_cell.angle_beta   90.00
_cell.angle_gamma   90.00
#
_symmetry.space_group_name_H-M   'P 1'
#
loop_
_entity.id
_entity.type
_entity.pdbx_description
1 polymer ?
#
loop_
_entity_poly.entity_id
_entity_poly.type
_entity_poly.pdbx_seq_one_letter_code
_entity_poly.pdbx_strand_id
1 'polypeptide(L)'
;MSGADSSSSNDAGRVILTLCSRGNAIIAELHRLADYIPPQFRFNPSTARQLAILFPDFTYLSTSELCEKRIQSDPELLERDASLRDSLFDIVQRFYLLFESIYKYSDDLVNVITDLQDGVFVHQSLETMMIDFKGRQLLVEALYLYGCMLLLIDQLIEGPIRERLLIAYHRYQSDQVAVSNMVSVCQLLQSTGYLPDPKAKRPDNYPEAFFARYRIPVDYVSFAIERLCLEDIYNTATLHYQRPEHRSAALSAQAAMMYVILYFAPGILNTDHIKMREIITKHFPRDWVIPYHMGISADLTEAWQPYKAASSVLLDTLKQEHIVREAKIYGSSVEKLNRITEQYLSEGTLSENYILDNSSQLLNHLRDCNVTIRWLLLPIYVPMTASWYDRNSKDEVFSLRSFNLLIDAIGSHGVTGLSRLYGFMSVRALQSFMSGLGQLNKQDARAVASLNDTSKQLEPLTRVVATSQRPLRFYAGAVSAASKAIALVGEVVTSLGHLQILRRQLARELSVQARLEATSLNDVRHTLDASTMTAVRRHYQLMQASSQTDVLHPYPGNDDHALLFELAEFAEASGAADPLAKILTQTVPLPLLPFLIFLYVLSQMQRLTFDPVSGSLLGKGRNSPDGSAIIVGVMTLLRQFHSETTLIFLAYVGQYIRTVFNLVANATPEEQSFGSCPPEVPLLMEFTRQFAQWASISDKTFRTYIPDHVAHCEYFSGEKALTRVEKNANLQEWFLGLARQIELMDPSNATASGRFIDQLIKAIDQVLELHQLDTDLTARAFMIETKHAIVQMMRTINIRSDILTTIEVVADVSYIWGAIAFRFVPIFQDLTKRAPSTVIKLRALFLKLVSILSKPLAHIEETKSSDIVSVSEYYSGELVEYARKVLQVIPREMFTLLRQIVELQTTQLRDVPVRLDKDILREAAQLDERYRLAGLTHSVAVFTEGMLAMERTLVGVIEVDPSELLEEGIRRELVDQVTRAMNQALVFPAPGHSSRKLDTFDRTMLNLRVHLNGFQRSFEYIQDYLNIYAFRIWQEELFRIIHYYVERECNTFLRKQISSWDSIYQSREIPIPHPDSTLPGPDGARAV
;
A
#
# COMPACT_ATOMS: atom_id res chain seq x y z
N MET A 1 33.30 7.07 1.61
CA MET A 1 34.04 7.41 2.86
C MET A 1 35.53 7.32 2.60
N SER A 2 36.30 8.35 2.91
CA SER A 2 37.78 8.29 3.06
C SER A 2 38.26 9.57 3.76
N GLY A 3 38.31 9.54 5.09
CA GLY A 3 38.69 10.68 5.93
C GLY A 3 39.15 10.17 7.30
N ALA A 4 40.26 9.44 7.32
CA ALA A 4 40.76 8.74 8.50
C ALA A 4 41.72 9.58 9.37
N ASP A 5 42.13 10.76 8.90
CA ASP A 5 43.27 11.51 9.44
C ASP A 5 42.88 12.71 10.32
N SER A 6 42.08 12.46 11.37
CA SER A 6 41.88 13.40 12.49
C SER A 6 41.62 12.73 13.85
N SER A 7 41.98 11.45 13.97
CA SER A 7 41.53 10.52 15.01
C SER A 7 42.20 10.65 16.41
N SER A 8 42.81 11.79 16.73
CA SER A 8 43.58 12.01 17.97
C SER A 8 43.19 13.24 18.81
N SER A 9 42.02 13.86 18.57
CA SER A 9 41.66 15.15 19.20
C SER A 9 40.18 15.37 19.56
N ASN A 10 39.34 14.33 19.57
CA ASN A 10 37.90 14.49 19.86
C ASN A 10 37.38 13.39 20.81
N ASP A 11 37.76 13.49 22.08
CA ASP A 11 37.37 12.53 23.10
C ASP A 11 35.90 12.70 23.52
N ALA A 12 35.37 13.93 23.59
CA ALA A 12 33.95 14.16 23.87
C ALA A 12 33.05 13.50 22.80
N GLY A 13 33.40 13.65 21.52
CA GLY A 13 32.67 13.04 20.41
C GLY A 13 32.67 11.50 20.47
N ARG A 14 33.71 10.87 21.00
CA ARG A 14 33.75 9.41 21.25
C ARG A 14 32.84 8.98 22.40
N VAL A 15 32.80 9.75 23.49
CA VAL A 15 31.91 9.49 24.62
C VAL A 15 30.44 9.59 24.20
N ILE A 16 30.06 10.66 23.49
CA ILE A 16 28.68 10.85 23.01
C ILE A 16 28.31 9.77 21.96
N LEU A 17 29.22 9.41 21.05
CA LEU A 17 28.99 8.32 20.09
C LEU A 17 28.76 6.96 20.80
N THR A 18 29.51 6.69 21.87
CA THR A 18 29.33 5.49 22.70
C THR A 18 27.98 5.52 23.43
N LEU A 19 27.55 6.70 23.88
CA LEU A 19 26.23 6.91 24.45
C LEU A 19 25.13 6.62 23.41
N CYS A 20 25.18 7.20 22.20
CA CYS A 20 24.23 6.90 21.12
C CYS A 20 24.15 5.40 20.76
N SER A 21 25.31 4.71 20.71
CA SER A 21 25.36 3.25 20.52
C SER A 21 24.61 2.50 21.63
N ARG A 22 24.90 2.81 22.90
CA ARG A 22 24.18 2.24 24.06
C ARG A 22 22.69 2.54 24.00
N GLY A 23 22.30 3.72 23.50
CA GLY A 23 20.90 4.11 23.37
C GLY A 23 20.11 3.23 22.39
N ASN A 24 20.67 2.95 21.22
CA ASN A 24 20.07 2.02 20.25
C ASN A 24 19.98 0.59 20.82
N ALA A 25 20.99 0.13 21.54
CA ALA A 25 20.98 -1.18 22.20
C ALA A 25 19.89 -1.28 23.30
N ILE A 26 19.73 -0.25 24.14
CA ILE A 26 18.68 -0.19 25.17
C ILE A 26 17.28 -0.25 24.55
N ILE A 27 17.04 0.44 23.42
CA ILE A 27 15.74 0.43 22.76
C ILE A 27 15.45 -0.93 22.11
N ALA A 28 16.44 -1.56 21.49
CA ALA A 28 16.30 -2.93 20.98
C ALA A 28 15.99 -3.92 22.13
N GLU A 29 16.65 -3.80 23.28
CA GLU A 29 16.39 -4.62 24.46
C GLU A 29 14.99 -4.36 25.07
N LEU A 30 14.52 -3.12 25.07
CA LEU A 30 13.18 -2.74 25.50
C LEU A 30 12.10 -3.43 24.64
N HIS A 31 12.24 -3.36 23.32
CA HIS A 31 11.34 -4.08 22.41
C HIS A 31 11.43 -5.60 22.61
N ARG A 32 12.65 -6.15 22.75
CA ARG A 32 12.86 -7.59 23.00
C ARG A 32 12.16 -8.05 24.26
N LEU A 33 12.33 -7.36 25.38
CA LEU A 33 11.76 -7.75 26.67
C LEU A 33 10.24 -7.52 26.76
N ALA A 34 9.68 -6.54 26.04
CA ALA A 34 8.23 -6.32 25.99
C ALA A 34 7.44 -7.55 25.50
N ASP A 35 8.00 -8.31 24.54
CA ASP A 35 7.40 -9.55 24.04
C ASP A 35 7.52 -10.74 25.04
N TYR A 36 8.42 -10.67 26.03
CA TYR A 36 8.61 -11.72 27.07
C TYR A 36 8.06 -11.36 28.45
N ILE A 37 7.15 -10.37 28.57
CA ILE A 37 6.48 -10.06 29.85
C ILE A 37 5.73 -11.31 30.35
N PRO A 38 6.07 -11.88 31.53
CA PRO A 38 5.45 -13.12 31.98
C PRO A 38 3.94 -12.93 32.24
N PRO A 39 3.09 -13.89 31.85
CA PRO A 39 1.63 -13.76 31.97
C PRO A 39 1.16 -13.55 33.42
N GLN A 40 1.96 -13.97 34.40
CA GLN A 40 1.73 -13.79 35.83
C GLN A 40 1.74 -12.31 36.28
N PHE A 41 2.16 -11.37 35.44
CA PHE A 41 2.10 -9.92 35.72
C PHE A 41 0.92 -9.19 35.04
N ARG A 42 0.37 -9.76 33.94
CA ARG A 42 -0.74 -9.19 33.13
C ARG A 42 -2.14 -9.47 33.72
N PHE A 43 -2.26 -9.76 35.02
CA PHE A 43 -3.54 -10.08 35.65
C PHE A 43 -4.31 -8.84 36.11
N ASN A 44 -5.64 -8.93 36.01
CA ASN A 44 -6.56 -8.01 36.68
C ASN A 44 -6.64 -8.33 38.18
N PRO A 45 -6.35 -7.38 39.10
CA PRO A 45 -6.31 -7.64 40.54
C PRO A 45 -7.69 -7.97 41.13
N SER A 46 -8.77 -7.62 40.44
CA SER A 46 -10.15 -7.96 40.82
C SER A 46 -10.48 -9.46 40.65
N THR A 47 -9.92 -10.12 39.63
CA THR A 47 -10.17 -11.54 39.31
C THR A 47 -9.15 -12.49 39.95
N ALA A 48 -7.89 -12.09 40.13
CA ALA A 48 -6.81 -12.97 40.60
C ALA A 48 -6.24 -12.52 41.96
N ARG A 49 -7.06 -12.58 43.02
CA ARG A 49 -6.71 -12.06 44.37
C ARG A 49 -5.42 -12.64 44.97
N GLN A 50 -5.10 -13.91 44.70
CA GLN A 50 -3.86 -14.53 45.18
C GLN A 50 -2.62 -13.93 44.50
N LEU A 51 -2.66 -13.70 43.18
CA LEU A 51 -1.56 -13.04 42.45
C LEU A 51 -1.40 -11.57 42.84
N ALA A 52 -2.51 -10.87 43.16
CA ALA A 52 -2.48 -9.50 43.65
C ALA A 52 -1.77 -9.35 45.02
N ILE A 53 -1.69 -10.41 45.82
CA ILE A 53 -0.96 -10.42 47.10
C ILE A 53 0.55 -10.67 46.88
N LEU A 54 0.89 -11.50 45.87
CA LEU A 54 2.28 -11.87 45.55
C LEU A 54 3.02 -10.80 44.72
N PHE A 55 2.29 -10.12 43.82
CA PHE A 55 2.80 -9.04 42.96
C PHE A 55 2.05 -7.72 43.22
N PRO A 56 2.33 -7.03 44.34
CA PRO A 56 1.74 -5.72 44.63
C PRO A 56 2.37 -4.59 43.78
N ASP A 57 1.60 -3.52 43.56
CA ASP A 57 2.04 -2.25 42.94
C ASP A 57 2.82 -1.39 43.97
N PHE A 58 3.33 -0.20 43.61
CA PHE A 58 4.22 0.65 44.46
C PHE A 58 3.76 0.92 45.90
N THR A 59 2.48 0.72 46.19
CA THR A 59 1.91 0.59 47.54
C THR A 59 2.66 -0.38 48.48
N TYR A 60 3.40 -1.37 47.98
CA TYR A 60 4.24 -2.26 48.80
C TYR A 60 5.32 -1.52 49.58
N LEU A 61 5.90 -0.45 49.01
CA LEU A 61 7.00 0.29 49.64
C LEU A 61 6.60 0.96 50.97
N SER A 62 5.29 1.21 51.17
CA SER A 62 4.73 1.74 52.42
C SER A 62 4.04 0.68 53.30
N THR A 63 3.89 -0.56 52.83
CA THR A 63 3.13 -1.63 53.52
C THR A 63 3.86 -2.98 53.60
N SER A 64 5.16 -3.01 53.30
CA SER A 64 5.99 -4.22 53.17
C SER A 64 5.82 -5.23 54.31
N GLU A 65 5.92 -4.78 55.57
CA GLU A 65 5.73 -5.64 56.74
C GLU A 65 4.38 -6.36 56.78
N LEU A 66 3.30 -5.73 56.31
CA LEU A 66 1.96 -6.31 56.35
C LEU A 66 1.74 -7.32 55.21
N CYS A 67 2.37 -7.09 54.06
CA CYS A 67 2.36 -8.05 52.95
C CYS A 67 3.20 -9.28 53.27
N GLU A 68 4.43 -9.11 53.75
CA GLU A 68 5.30 -10.25 54.11
C GLU A 68 4.72 -11.09 55.26
N LYS A 69 4.13 -10.46 56.29
CA LYS A 69 3.42 -11.19 57.36
C LYS A 69 2.22 -12.00 56.84
N ARG A 70 1.52 -11.53 55.80
CA ARG A 70 0.43 -12.27 55.15
C ARG A 70 0.93 -13.47 54.36
N ILE A 71 1.99 -13.30 53.57
CA ILE A 71 2.60 -14.38 52.79
C ILE A 71 3.18 -15.45 53.72
N GLN A 72 3.82 -15.06 54.83
CA GLN A 72 4.32 -16.00 55.84
C GLN A 72 3.21 -16.71 56.64
N SER A 73 2.00 -16.14 56.72
CA SER A 73 0.88 -16.75 57.46
C SER A 73 0.09 -17.80 56.68
N ASP A 74 0.26 -17.86 55.35
CA ASP A 74 -0.47 -18.76 54.45
C ASP A 74 0.51 -19.71 53.75
N PRO A 75 0.51 -21.02 54.07
CA PRO A 75 1.47 -21.97 53.52
C PRO A 75 1.29 -22.19 52.01
N GLU A 76 0.09 -22.03 51.44
CA GLU A 76 -0.14 -22.17 50.00
C GLU A 76 0.46 -20.98 49.23
N LEU A 77 0.35 -19.77 49.78
CA LEU A 77 0.98 -18.59 49.19
C LEU A 77 2.50 -18.64 49.31
N LEU A 78 3.04 -19.14 50.42
CA LEU A 78 4.49 -19.23 50.64
C LEU A 78 5.17 -20.24 49.72
N GLU A 79 4.59 -21.43 49.51
CA GLU A 79 5.10 -22.41 48.55
C GLU A 79 5.02 -21.87 47.11
N ARG A 80 3.95 -21.13 46.80
CA ARG A 80 3.75 -20.52 45.47
C ARG A 80 4.70 -19.35 45.20
N ASP A 81 4.98 -18.49 46.19
CA ASP A 81 5.96 -17.39 46.06
C ASP A 81 7.38 -17.94 45.85
N ALA A 82 7.76 -19.00 46.60
CA ALA A 82 9.04 -19.68 46.41
C ALA A 82 9.17 -20.28 45.00
N SER A 83 8.15 -21.00 44.52
CA SER A 83 8.17 -21.56 43.16
C SER A 83 8.17 -20.47 42.06
N LEU A 84 7.50 -19.33 42.30
CA LEU A 84 7.49 -18.21 41.35
C LEU A 84 8.84 -17.49 41.32
N ARG A 85 9.45 -17.20 42.47
CA ARG A 85 10.81 -16.67 42.56
C ARG A 85 11.80 -17.53 41.77
N ASP A 86 11.85 -18.83 42.06
CA ASP A 86 12.83 -19.75 41.48
C ASP A 86 12.64 -19.97 39.96
N SER A 87 11.53 -19.51 39.36
CA SER A 87 11.24 -19.58 37.92
C SER A 87 11.27 -18.22 37.19
N LEU A 88 11.01 -17.12 37.90
CA LEU A 88 10.89 -15.77 37.31
C LEU A 88 12.10 -14.88 37.59
N PHE A 89 12.97 -15.21 38.55
CA PHE A 89 14.05 -14.33 39.00
C PHE A 89 14.95 -13.84 37.86
N ASP A 90 15.45 -14.73 37.00
CA ASP A 90 16.34 -14.37 35.88
C ASP A 90 15.67 -13.41 34.88
N ILE A 91 14.36 -13.57 34.66
CA ILE A 91 13.58 -12.71 33.76
C ILE A 91 13.36 -11.34 34.42
N VAL A 92 12.95 -11.33 35.68
CA VAL A 92 12.72 -10.11 36.47
C VAL A 92 14.02 -9.30 36.64
N GLN A 93 15.16 -9.98 36.81
CA GLN A 93 16.48 -9.35 36.84
C GLN A 93 16.83 -8.68 35.50
N ARG A 94 16.50 -9.29 34.34
CA ARG A 94 16.70 -8.66 33.03
C ARG A 94 15.84 -7.40 32.85
N PHE A 95 14.57 -7.44 33.28
CA PHE A 95 13.72 -6.23 33.30
C PHE A 95 14.32 -5.15 34.20
N TYR A 96 14.82 -5.49 35.39
CA TYR A 96 15.49 -4.52 36.27
C TYR A 96 16.73 -3.90 35.61
N LEU A 97 17.59 -4.72 34.99
CA LEU A 97 18.79 -4.22 34.29
C LEU A 97 18.46 -3.30 33.12
N LEU A 98 17.38 -3.56 32.37
CA LEU A 98 16.86 -2.64 31.35
C LEU A 98 16.43 -1.30 31.98
N PHE A 99 15.60 -1.35 33.03
CA PHE A 99 15.10 -0.17 33.73
C PHE A 99 16.23 0.66 34.34
N GLU A 100 17.23 0.00 34.93
CA GLU A 100 18.44 0.64 35.43
C GLU A 100 19.31 1.22 34.30
N SER A 101 19.34 0.60 33.12
CA SER A 101 20.09 1.09 31.96
C SER A 101 19.48 2.37 31.36
N ILE A 102 18.15 2.52 31.37
CA ILE A 102 17.46 3.76 30.95
C ILE A 102 17.82 4.92 31.90
N TYR A 103 17.80 4.67 33.22
CA TYR A 103 18.28 5.66 34.19
C TYR A 103 19.79 5.94 34.03
N LYS A 104 20.60 4.88 33.91
CA LYS A 104 22.02 4.85 33.48
C LYS A 104 22.29 5.88 32.37
N TYR A 105 21.58 5.72 31.26
CA TYR A 105 21.69 6.58 30.08
C TYR A 105 21.39 8.05 30.38
N SER A 106 20.32 8.33 31.15
CA SER A 106 19.93 9.70 31.49
C SER A 106 20.95 10.42 32.38
N ASP A 107 21.55 9.69 33.32
CA ASP A 107 22.58 10.20 34.22
C ASP A 107 23.89 10.43 33.46
N ASP A 108 24.35 9.43 32.70
CA ASP A 108 25.51 9.54 31.82
C ASP A 108 25.38 10.72 30.83
N LEU A 109 24.18 10.93 30.26
CA LEU A 109 23.91 12.07 29.37
C LEU A 109 24.08 13.41 30.10
N VAL A 110 23.48 13.58 31.28
CA VAL A 110 23.60 14.83 32.04
C VAL A 110 25.04 15.08 32.47
N ASN A 111 25.75 14.05 32.94
CA ASN A 111 27.16 14.13 33.34
C ASN A 111 28.06 14.58 32.17
N VAL A 112 27.86 14.03 30.96
CA VAL A 112 28.61 14.45 29.76
C VAL A 112 28.31 15.91 29.36
N ILE A 113 27.06 16.37 29.55
CA ILE A 113 26.71 17.78 29.29
C ILE A 113 27.31 18.72 30.34
N THR A 114 27.35 18.33 31.62
CA THR A 114 28.02 19.13 32.66
C THR A 114 29.52 19.18 32.43
N ASP A 115 30.17 18.07 32.06
CA ASP A 115 31.60 18.03 31.73
C ASP A 115 31.96 18.95 30.55
N LEU A 116 31.06 19.09 29.57
CA LEU A 116 31.15 20.01 28.44
C LEU A 116 30.85 21.48 28.78
N GLN A 117 30.18 21.75 29.91
CA GLN A 117 29.94 23.09 30.43
C GLN A 117 31.08 23.54 31.36
N ASP A 118 31.59 22.63 32.19
CA ASP A 118 32.70 22.85 33.12
C ASP A 118 34.08 22.84 32.43
N GLY A 119 34.13 22.47 31.15
CA GLY A 119 35.34 22.54 30.32
C GLY A 119 36.34 21.42 30.58
N VAL A 120 35.85 20.25 31.03
CA VAL A 120 36.66 19.04 31.29
C VAL A 120 37.36 18.55 30.01
N PHE A 121 36.69 18.71 28.87
CA PHE A 121 37.26 18.40 27.56
C PHE A 121 38.07 19.57 26.99
N VAL A 122 39.38 19.35 26.81
CA VAL A 122 40.31 20.40 26.35
C VAL A 122 39.93 20.89 24.95
N HIS A 123 39.71 22.20 24.81
CA HIS A 123 39.24 22.87 23.60
C HIS A 123 37.83 22.46 23.10
N GLN A 124 37.02 21.79 23.91
CA GLN A 124 35.66 21.37 23.54
C GLN A 124 34.63 21.80 24.59
N SER A 125 33.85 22.84 24.26
CA SER A 125 32.64 23.21 24.99
C SER A 125 31.37 22.77 24.25
N LEU A 126 30.23 22.77 24.96
CA LEU A 126 28.91 22.51 24.37
C LEU A 126 28.65 23.34 23.10
N GLU A 127 29.00 24.64 23.11
CA GLU A 127 28.83 25.52 21.95
C GLU A 127 29.69 25.09 20.76
N THR A 128 30.97 24.75 20.99
CA THR A 128 31.87 24.29 19.93
C THR A 128 31.45 22.95 19.33
N MET A 129 30.92 22.03 20.14
CA MET A 129 30.40 20.75 19.67
C MET A 129 29.09 20.92 18.89
N MET A 130 28.25 21.89 19.25
CA MET A 130 27.03 22.23 18.50
C MET A 130 27.30 23.02 17.22
N ILE A 131 28.50 23.58 17.04
CA ILE A 131 28.96 24.15 15.76
C ILE A 131 29.50 23.03 14.86
N ASP A 132 30.33 22.12 15.40
CA ASP A 132 30.82 20.95 14.67
C ASP A 132 29.67 20.11 14.07
N PHE A 133 29.90 19.54 12.90
CA PHE A 133 28.89 18.75 12.20
C PHE A 133 28.59 17.45 12.94
N LYS A 134 29.62 16.68 13.32
CA LYS A 134 29.43 15.38 13.95
C LYS A 134 29.06 15.51 15.43
N GLY A 135 29.65 16.45 16.17
CA GLY A 135 29.27 16.74 17.56
C GLY A 135 27.77 17.06 17.70
N ARG A 136 27.26 17.99 16.90
CA ARG A 136 25.85 18.39 16.88
C ARG A 136 24.90 17.26 16.52
N GLN A 137 25.26 16.44 15.53
CA GLN A 137 24.46 15.27 15.14
C GLN A 137 24.28 14.32 16.34
N LEU A 138 25.39 13.91 16.96
CA LEU A 138 25.40 12.96 18.07
C LEU A 138 24.69 13.50 19.32
N LEU A 139 24.84 14.80 19.61
CA LEU A 139 24.13 15.44 20.72
C LEU A 139 22.60 15.41 20.51
N VAL A 140 22.12 15.87 19.35
CA VAL A 140 20.67 15.87 19.06
C VAL A 140 20.11 14.45 19.02
N GLU A 141 20.86 13.49 18.47
CA GLU A 141 20.53 12.05 18.53
C GLU A 141 20.42 11.53 19.96
N ALA A 142 21.37 11.84 20.85
CA ALA A 142 21.37 11.36 22.22
C ALA A 142 20.15 11.85 23.03
N LEU A 143 19.75 13.12 22.84
CA LEU A 143 18.53 13.67 23.46
C LEU A 143 17.26 13.02 22.91
N TYR A 144 17.20 12.79 21.60
CA TYR A 144 16.08 12.11 20.94
C TYR A 144 15.95 10.65 21.39
N LEU A 145 17.06 9.89 21.47
CA LEU A 145 17.07 8.49 21.90
C LEU A 145 16.51 8.33 23.33
N TYR A 146 16.88 9.22 24.25
CA TYR A 146 16.30 9.22 25.60
C TYR A 146 14.79 9.49 25.59
N GLY A 147 14.33 10.50 24.85
CA GLY A 147 12.90 10.77 24.70
C GLY A 147 12.12 9.61 24.05
N CYS A 148 12.75 8.88 23.12
CA CYS A 148 12.22 7.63 22.58
C CYS A 148 12.11 6.55 23.66
N MET A 149 13.13 6.31 24.49
CA MET A 149 13.05 5.33 25.58
C MET A 149 11.85 5.60 26.50
N LEU A 150 11.60 6.88 26.85
CA LEU A 150 10.46 7.27 27.68
C LEU A 150 9.11 7.00 26.99
N LEU A 151 8.92 7.41 25.74
CA LEU A 151 7.65 7.15 25.03
C LEU A 151 7.40 5.65 24.82
N LEU A 152 8.46 4.91 24.46
CA LEU A 152 8.37 3.47 24.18
C LEU A 152 8.11 2.66 25.45
N ILE A 153 8.71 3.01 26.60
CA ILE A 153 8.49 2.23 27.83
C ILE A 153 7.06 2.36 28.36
N ASP A 154 6.37 3.48 28.12
CA ASP A 154 4.95 3.68 28.46
C ASP A 154 3.99 2.96 27.49
N GLN A 155 4.38 2.83 26.21
CA GLN A 155 3.57 2.11 25.21
C GLN A 155 3.74 0.59 25.27
N LEU A 156 4.97 0.11 25.48
CA LEU A 156 5.30 -1.32 25.43
C LEU A 156 5.10 -2.04 26.79
N ILE A 157 5.25 -1.33 27.91
CA ILE A 157 5.15 -1.90 29.25
C ILE A 157 4.28 -1.00 30.14
N GLU A 158 3.01 -1.39 30.30
CA GLU A 158 2.03 -0.65 31.10
C GLU A 158 2.56 -0.28 32.49
N GLY A 159 2.26 0.92 32.96
CA GLY A 159 2.72 1.44 34.25
C GLY A 159 2.58 0.45 35.43
N PRO A 160 1.40 -0.17 35.67
CA PRO A 160 1.23 -1.16 36.74
C PRO A 160 2.14 -2.39 36.59
N ILE A 161 2.39 -2.85 35.36
CA ILE A 161 3.29 -4.00 35.11
C ILE A 161 4.72 -3.64 35.51
N ARG A 162 5.19 -2.43 35.19
CA ARG A 162 6.52 -1.95 35.62
C ARG A 162 6.66 -1.88 37.12
N GLU A 163 5.66 -1.34 37.81
CA GLU A 163 5.67 -1.25 39.28
C GLU A 163 5.78 -2.63 39.93
N ARG A 164 5.00 -3.61 39.44
CA ARG A 164 5.05 -5.00 39.91
C ARG A 164 6.38 -5.69 39.62
N LEU A 165 6.97 -5.48 38.43
CA LEU A 165 8.27 -6.05 38.08
C LEU A 165 9.39 -5.50 38.97
N LEU A 166 9.41 -4.19 39.21
CA LEU A 166 10.36 -3.53 40.11
C LEU A 166 10.23 -4.03 41.56
N ILE A 167 9.00 -4.24 42.05
CA ILE A 167 8.78 -4.81 43.38
C ILE A 167 9.11 -6.30 43.45
N ALA A 168 8.78 -7.09 42.42
CA ALA A 168 9.17 -8.50 42.38
C ALA A 168 10.68 -8.64 42.45
N TYR A 169 11.43 -7.79 41.73
CA TYR A 169 12.90 -7.74 41.84
C TYR A 169 13.34 -7.41 43.27
N HIS A 170 12.78 -6.36 43.87
CA HIS A 170 13.09 -5.96 45.25
C HIS A 170 12.75 -7.02 46.32
N ARG A 171 11.66 -7.77 46.14
CA ARG A 171 11.24 -8.88 47.05
C ARG A 171 12.11 -10.12 46.88
N TYR A 172 12.59 -10.39 45.67
CA TYR A 172 13.34 -11.62 45.35
C TYR A 172 14.85 -11.47 45.43
N GLN A 173 15.38 -10.25 45.46
CA GLN A 173 16.80 -10.00 45.69
C GLN A 173 17.19 -10.32 47.15
N SER A 174 18.26 -11.09 47.34
CA SER A 174 18.82 -11.38 48.66
C SER A 174 19.58 -10.18 49.23
N ASP A 175 19.41 -9.97 50.54
CA ASP A 175 19.67 -8.75 51.33
C ASP A 175 21.16 -8.39 51.54
N GLN A 176 22.00 -8.43 50.48
CA GLN A 176 23.46 -8.26 50.59
C GLN A 176 24.10 -7.23 49.64
N VAL A 177 23.36 -6.65 48.69
CA VAL A 177 23.85 -5.51 47.90
C VAL A 177 22.75 -4.45 47.81
N ALA A 178 22.92 -3.35 48.55
CA ALA A 178 22.09 -2.17 48.39
C ALA A 178 22.28 -1.62 46.96
N VAL A 179 21.30 -1.84 46.08
CA VAL A 179 21.39 -1.40 44.69
C VAL A 179 21.23 0.11 44.64
N SER A 180 22.35 0.80 44.40
CA SER A 180 22.49 2.26 44.62
C SER A 180 21.44 3.13 43.93
N ASN A 181 20.88 2.64 42.82
CA ASN A 181 20.05 3.42 41.91
C ASN A 181 18.55 3.08 41.98
N MET A 182 18.14 2.07 42.77
CA MET A 182 16.78 1.52 42.73
C MET A 182 15.70 2.57 43.04
N VAL A 183 15.96 3.49 43.98
CA VAL A 183 15.02 4.59 44.32
C VAL A 183 14.82 5.52 43.13
N SER A 184 15.89 5.91 42.45
CA SER A 184 15.85 6.78 41.25
C SER A 184 15.13 6.09 40.08
N VAL A 185 15.38 4.80 39.87
CA VAL A 185 14.69 3.99 38.84
C VAL A 185 13.18 3.92 39.12
N CYS A 186 12.77 3.69 40.37
CA CYS A 186 11.35 3.70 40.74
C CYS A 186 10.70 5.09 40.57
N GLN A 187 11.41 6.17 40.92
CA GLN A 187 10.93 7.54 40.69
C GLN A 187 10.72 7.85 39.21
N LEU A 188 11.64 7.40 38.33
CA LEU A 188 11.52 7.59 36.89
C LEU A 188 10.34 6.78 36.32
N LEU A 189 10.23 5.50 36.64
CA LEU A 189 9.35 4.54 35.95
C LEU A 189 7.96 4.32 36.57
N GLN A 190 7.61 5.07 37.61
CA GLN A 190 6.27 5.09 38.22
C GLN A 190 5.16 5.13 37.16
N SER A 191 3.99 4.54 37.46
CA SER A 191 2.82 4.66 36.59
C SER A 191 2.51 6.13 36.24
N THR A 192 2.22 6.38 34.96
CA THR A 192 1.85 7.68 34.40
C THR A 192 0.33 7.84 34.26
N GLY A 193 -0.42 6.74 34.48
CA GLY A 193 -1.83 6.62 34.16
C GLY A 193 -2.12 6.43 32.66
N TYR A 194 -1.09 6.45 31.80
CA TYR A 194 -1.26 6.14 30.38
C TYR A 194 -1.56 4.66 30.20
N LEU A 195 -2.58 4.36 29.41
CA LEU A 195 -2.89 3.04 28.90
C LEU A 195 -2.79 3.13 27.38
N PRO A 196 -2.17 2.17 26.70
CA PRO A 196 -1.92 2.28 25.26
C PRO A 196 -3.20 2.13 24.40
N ASP A 197 -4.33 1.67 24.95
CA ASP A 197 -5.61 1.53 24.22
C ASP A 197 -6.05 2.83 23.51
N PRO A 198 -6.28 2.84 22.19
CA PRO A 198 -6.75 4.03 21.45
C PRO A 198 -8.13 4.55 21.89
N LYS A 199 -8.86 3.83 22.76
CA LYS A 199 -10.10 4.30 23.41
C LYS A 199 -9.87 4.86 24.82
N ALA A 200 -8.70 4.68 25.42
CA ALA A 200 -8.38 5.22 26.72
C ALA A 200 -8.19 6.74 26.65
N LYS A 201 -8.73 7.47 27.63
CA LYS A 201 -8.50 8.91 27.72
C LYS A 201 -7.03 9.15 28.14
N ARG A 202 -6.26 9.82 27.27
CA ARG A 202 -4.91 10.33 27.60
C ARG A 202 -4.91 11.08 28.94
N PRO A 203 -3.96 10.81 29.86
CA PRO A 203 -3.87 11.52 31.13
C PRO A 203 -3.61 13.02 30.95
N ASP A 204 -4.12 13.82 31.88
CA ASP A 204 -3.90 15.26 31.87
C ASP A 204 -2.39 15.55 32.13
N ASN A 205 -1.79 16.42 31.30
CA ASN A 205 -0.34 16.75 31.27
C ASN A 205 0.62 15.60 30.85
N TYR A 206 0.15 14.60 30.10
CA TYR A 206 1.02 13.58 29.49
C TYR A 206 1.41 13.94 28.04
N PRO A 207 2.70 13.84 27.62
CA PRO A 207 3.82 13.17 28.30
C PRO A 207 4.74 14.12 29.08
N GLU A 208 4.46 15.43 29.09
CA GLU A 208 5.37 16.43 29.68
C GLU A 208 5.62 16.20 31.18
N ALA A 209 4.63 15.70 31.93
CA ALA A 209 4.81 15.31 33.33
C ALA A 209 5.74 14.09 33.52
N PHE A 210 5.85 13.21 32.52
CA PHE A 210 6.79 12.08 32.54
C PHE A 210 8.21 12.56 32.16
N PHE A 211 8.32 13.34 31.09
CA PHE A 211 9.59 13.94 30.65
C PHE A 211 10.20 14.87 31.72
N ALA A 212 9.37 15.50 32.55
CA ALA A 212 9.82 16.34 33.67
C ALA A 212 10.36 15.57 34.90
N ARG A 213 10.24 14.23 34.97
CA ARG A 213 10.69 13.44 36.13
C ARG A 213 12.19 13.42 36.31
N TYR A 214 12.95 13.49 35.22
CA TYR A 214 14.41 13.63 35.23
C TYR A 214 14.82 14.83 34.37
N ARG A 215 15.47 15.82 34.98
CA ARG A 215 15.68 17.14 34.34
C ARG A 215 16.98 17.16 33.54
N ILE A 216 16.83 17.43 32.24
CA ILE A 216 17.93 17.75 31.33
C ILE A 216 18.20 19.27 31.37
N PRO A 217 19.46 19.74 31.26
CA PRO A 217 19.78 21.16 31.19
C PRO A 217 18.99 21.91 30.11
N VAL A 218 18.33 23.02 30.50
CA VAL A 218 17.43 23.77 29.61
C VAL A 218 18.18 24.40 28.44
N ASP A 219 19.41 24.86 28.67
CA ASP A 219 20.27 25.44 27.63
C ASP A 219 20.56 24.41 26.53
N TYR A 220 20.84 23.16 26.90
CA TYR A 220 21.10 22.08 25.97
C TYR A 220 19.89 21.76 25.08
N VAL A 221 18.70 21.63 25.69
CA VAL A 221 17.44 21.42 24.94
C VAL A 221 17.15 22.60 24.01
N SER A 222 17.41 23.83 24.47
CA SER A 222 17.22 25.05 23.67
C SER A 222 18.15 25.10 22.46
N PHE A 223 19.45 24.84 22.66
CA PHE A 223 20.42 24.74 21.57
C PHE A 223 20.08 23.63 20.57
N ALA A 224 19.60 22.47 21.03
CA ALA A 224 19.15 21.38 20.15
C ALA A 224 17.98 21.80 19.25
N ILE A 225 16.95 22.44 19.82
CA ILE A 225 15.78 22.94 19.08
C ILE A 225 16.21 24.04 18.09
N GLU A 226 17.03 25.01 18.51
CA GLU A 226 17.47 26.11 17.65
C GLU A 226 18.32 25.62 16.47
N ARG A 227 19.23 24.66 16.69
CA ARG A 227 20.03 24.05 15.60
C ARG A 227 19.17 23.22 14.65
N LEU A 228 18.17 22.49 15.15
CA LEU A 228 17.17 21.81 14.33
C LEU A 228 16.26 22.78 13.56
N CYS A 229 16.02 24.01 14.04
CA CYS A 229 15.30 25.05 13.29
C CYS A 229 16.17 25.68 12.19
N LEU A 230 17.43 25.99 12.48
CA LEU A 230 18.30 26.72 11.56
C LEU A 230 18.91 25.85 10.45
N GLU A 231 19.44 24.67 10.77
CA GLU A 231 20.33 23.91 9.87
C GLU A 231 19.80 22.51 9.52
N ASP A 232 20.36 21.86 8.49
CA ASP A 232 20.11 20.44 8.18
C ASP A 232 21.27 19.62 8.78
N ILE A 233 21.01 19.01 9.94
CA ILE A 233 22.01 18.26 10.73
C ILE A 233 22.63 17.09 9.95
N TYR A 234 21.93 16.52 8.95
CA TYR A 234 22.45 15.42 8.12
C TYR A 234 22.93 15.89 6.74
N ASN A 235 22.75 17.17 6.39
CA ASN A 235 22.89 17.69 5.02
C ASN A 235 22.13 16.89 3.94
N THR A 236 21.11 16.11 4.33
CA THR A 236 20.39 15.18 3.45
C THR A 236 19.61 15.91 2.35
N ALA A 237 19.04 17.08 2.65
CA ALA A 237 18.40 17.93 1.65
C ALA A 237 19.42 18.43 0.61
N THR A 238 20.59 18.88 1.06
CA THR A 238 21.62 19.47 0.19
C THR A 238 22.37 18.42 -0.65
N LEU A 239 22.67 17.26 -0.07
CA LEU A 239 23.49 16.21 -0.72
C LEU A 239 22.67 15.20 -1.51
N HIS A 240 21.51 14.78 -0.99
CA HIS A 240 20.77 13.64 -1.52
C HIS A 240 19.42 14.00 -2.15
N TYR A 241 18.81 15.15 -1.81
CA TYR A 241 17.47 15.56 -2.29
C TYR A 241 17.45 16.96 -2.93
N GLN A 242 18.04 17.06 -4.12
CA GLN A 242 18.23 18.32 -4.87
C GLN A 242 16.95 19.10 -5.24
N ARG A 243 15.74 18.53 -5.09
CA ARG A 243 14.46 19.18 -5.40
C ARG A 243 13.79 19.72 -4.13
N PRO A 244 13.38 21.01 -4.08
CA PRO A 244 12.68 21.59 -2.91
C PRO A 244 11.40 20.84 -2.51
N GLU A 245 10.74 20.18 -3.45
CA GLU A 245 9.53 19.39 -3.22
C GLU A 245 9.77 18.15 -2.33
N HIS A 246 11.00 17.63 -2.29
CA HIS A 246 11.35 16.44 -1.51
C HIS A 246 11.77 16.77 -0.07
N ARG A 247 11.67 18.05 0.34
CA ARG A 247 12.17 18.54 1.63
C ARG A 247 11.57 17.81 2.85
N SER A 248 10.29 17.44 2.83
CA SER A 248 9.68 16.71 3.96
C SER A 248 10.27 15.31 4.13
N ALA A 249 10.48 14.59 3.03
CA ALA A 249 11.16 13.30 3.05
C ALA A 249 12.63 13.44 3.49
N ALA A 250 13.35 14.44 2.98
CA ALA A 250 14.76 14.68 3.31
C ALA A 250 14.99 15.02 4.80
N LEU A 251 14.11 15.84 5.39
CA LEU A 251 14.18 16.24 6.80
C LEU A 251 13.45 15.27 7.75
N SER A 252 12.90 14.16 7.26
CA SER A 252 12.02 13.28 8.03
C SER A 252 12.61 12.73 9.34
N ALA A 253 13.91 12.43 9.38
CA ALA A 253 14.59 12.01 10.60
C ALA A 253 14.68 13.15 11.64
N GLN A 254 15.00 14.37 11.20
CA GLN A 254 15.00 15.56 12.06
C GLN A 254 13.58 15.96 12.51
N ALA A 255 12.58 15.70 11.67
CA ALA A 255 11.18 15.90 11.99
C ALA A 255 10.72 14.95 13.14
N ALA A 256 11.14 13.69 13.11
CA ALA A 256 10.96 12.74 14.22
C ALA A 256 11.69 13.20 15.50
N MET A 257 12.94 13.66 15.38
CA MET A 257 13.71 14.20 16.51
C MET A 257 13.03 15.42 17.13
N MET A 258 12.62 16.39 16.31
CA MET A 258 11.91 17.59 16.75
C MET A 258 10.61 17.24 17.48
N TYR A 259 9.82 16.30 16.96
CA TYR A 259 8.58 15.84 17.61
C TYR A 259 8.84 15.34 19.03
N VAL A 260 9.85 14.48 19.23
CA VAL A 260 10.20 13.94 20.55
C VAL A 260 10.82 15.00 21.46
N ILE A 261 11.74 15.83 20.93
CA ILE A 261 12.49 16.83 21.72
C ILE A 261 11.56 17.93 22.25
N LEU A 262 10.49 18.29 21.54
CA LEU A 262 9.52 19.30 21.98
C LEU A 262 8.83 18.97 23.32
N TYR A 263 8.76 17.69 23.71
CA TYR A 263 8.21 17.28 25.01
C TYR A 263 9.12 17.64 26.20
N PHE A 264 10.42 17.88 25.99
CA PHE A 264 11.31 18.49 26.99
C PHE A 264 11.09 20.01 27.13
N ALA A 265 10.42 20.66 26.17
CA ALA A 265 10.17 22.10 26.13
C ALA A 265 8.68 22.46 25.96
N PRO A 266 7.77 22.01 26.85
CA PRO A 266 6.32 22.13 26.68
C PRO A 266 5.78 23.57 26.65
N GLY A 267 6.58 24.55 27.06
CA GLY A 267 6.26 25.98 26.90
C GLY A 267 6.13 26.42 25.44
N ILE A 268 6.95 25.84 24.54
CA ILE A 268 6.92 26.14 23.10
C ILE A 268 5.60 25.62 22.50
N LEU A 269 5.25 24.36 22.77
CA LEU A 269 4.00 23.72 22.31
C LEU A 269 2.73 24.49 22.75
N ASN A 270 2.74 25.06 23.96
CA ASN A 270 1.57 25.71 24.55
C ASN A 270 1.45 27.22 24.24
N THR A 271 2.56 27.96 24.20
CA THR A 271 2.53 29.44 24.20
C THR A 271 3.23 30.09 23.01
N ASP A 272 4.23 29.45 22.39
CA ASP A 272 5.06 30.09 21.36
C ASP A 272 4.55 29.78 19.94
N HIS A 273 3.53 30.52 19.51
CA HIS A 273 2.98 30.43 18.16
C HIS A 273 3.98 30.78 17.05
N ILE A 274 5.06 31.53 17.36
CA ILE A 274 6.03 31.98 16.34
C ILE A 274 7.02 30.85 16.08
N LYS A 275 7.67 30.32 17.13
CA LYS A 275 8.58 29.17 16.98
C LYS A 275 7.84 27.93 16.46
N MET A 276 6.61 27.66 16.93
CA MET A 276 5.82 26.55 16.38
C MET A 276 5.51 26.70 14.88
N ARG A 277 5.29 27.92 14.39
CA ARG A 277 5.10 28.18 12.94
C ARG A 277 6.37 27.94 12.14
N GLU A 278 7.53 28.34 12.66
CA GLU A 278 8.82 28.07 12.02
C GLU A 278 9.08 26.55 11.94
N ILE A 279 8.90 25.84 13.05
CA ILE A 279 9.05 24.38 13.16
C ILE A 279 8.13 23.64 12.18
N ILE A 280 6.83 23.95 12.18
CA ILE A 280 5.85 23.30 11.30
C ILE A 280 6.12 23.61 9.83
N THR A 281 6.52 24.85 9.50
CA THR A 281 6.86 25.23 8.11
C THR A 281 8.14 24.54 7.62
N LYS A 282 9.13 24.29 8.50
CA LYS A 282 10.38 23.60 8.14
C LYS A 282 10.21 22.08 8.02
N HIS A 283 9.63 21.45 9.04
CA HIS A 283 9.66 20.00 9.25
C HIS A 283 8.35 19.29 8.90
N PHE A 284 7.21 19.97 9.06
CA PHE A 284 5.86 19.38 8.89
C PHE A 284 4.99 20.06 7.81
N PRO A 285 5.52 20.48 6.64
CA PRO A 285 4.72 21.18 5.63
C PRO A 285 3.77 20.27 4.84
N ARG A 286 4.02 18.95 4.82
CA ARG A 286 3.27 17.93 4.05
C ARG A 286 3.03 16.62 4.80
N ASP A 287 3.83 16.35 5.84
CA ASP A 287 3.82 15.12 6.63
C ASP A 287 3.24 15.45 8.02
N TRP A 288 2.07 14.91 8.37
CA TRP A 288 1.45 15.04 9.70
C TRP A 288 1.35 13.73 10.48
N VAL A 289 1.65 12.59 9.83
CA VAL A 289 1.87 11.29 10.47
C VAL A 289 3.36 11.00 10.38
N ILE A 290 4.03 10.85 11.53
CA ILE A 290 5.49 10.73 11.62
C ILE A 290 5.86 9.40 12.27
N PRO A 291 6.64 8.53 11.58
CA PRO A 291 7.28 7.40 12.22
C PRO A 291 8.42 7.94 13.10
N TYR A 292 8.20 8.01 14.42
CA TYR A 292 9.18 8.64 15.31
C TYR A 292 10.22 7.65 15.84
N HIS A 293 9.91 6.35 15.94
CA HIS A 293 10.88 5.30 16.20
C HIS A 293 10.39 3.98 15.61
N MET A 294 11.29 3.19 15.00
CA MET A 294 11.11 1.82 14.44
C MET A 294 9.66 1.29 14.43
N GLY A 295 8.87 1.80 13.48
CA GLY A 295 7.50 1.36 13.21
C GLY A 295 6.37 1.94 14.05
N ILE A 296 6.67 2.72 15.09
CA ILE A 296 5.66 3.45 15.83
C ILE A 296 5.54 4.85 15.24
N SER A 297 4.32 5.19 14.83
CA SER A 297 3.96 6.47 14.21
C SER A 297 3.04 7.29 15.12
N ALA A 298 3.31 8.59 15.21
CA ALA A 298 2.41 9.54 15.85
C ALA A 298 1.65 10.35 14.79
N ASP A 299 0.33 10.47 14.93
CA ASP A 299 -0.45 11.49 14.24
C ASP A 299 -0.37 12.80 15.03
N LEU A 300 0.18 13.85 14.43
CA LEU A 300 0.32 15.15 15.08
C LEU A 300 -1.03 15.79 15.46
N THR A 301 -2.11 15.47 14.75
CA THR A 301 -3.44 16.06 15.02
C THR A 301 -4.01 15.60 16.36
N GLU A 302 -3.74 14.35 16.74
CA GLU A 302 -4.07 13.78 18.04
C GLU A 302 -2.98 14.09 19.08
N ALA A 303 -1.71 13.86 18.73
CA ALA A 303 -0.58 14.00 19.65
C ALA A 303 -0.42 15.43 20.19
N TRP A 304 -0.76 16.45 19.38
CA TRP A 304 -0.71 17.87 19.76
C TRP A 304 -2.08 18.52 20.02
N GLN A 305 -3.19 17.78 19.96
CA GLN A 305 -4.53 18.31 20.28
C GLN A 305 -4.58 19.11 21.60
N PRO A 306 -3.92 18.70 22.70
CA PRO A 306 -3.97 19.45 23.98
C PRO A 306 -3.25 20.80 23.95
N TYR A 307 -2.27 20.99 23.04
CA TYR A 307 -1.37 22.14 23.07
C TYR A 307 -1.83 23.23 22.10
N LYS A 308 -2.20 24.40 22.66
CA LYS A 308 -2.88 25.46 21.90
C LYS A 308 -2.06 26.04 20.75
N ALA A 309 -0.77 26.30 20.96
CA ALA A 309 0.07 26.90 19.91
C ALA A 309 0.37 25.90 18.79
N ALA A 310 0.74 24.66 19.13
CA ALA A 310 0.98 23.61 18.16
C ALA A 310 -0.27 23.25 17.33
N SER A 311 -1.40 22.97 17.99
CA SER A 311 -2.66 22.59 17.34
C SER A 311 -3.18 23.70 16.40
N SER A 312 -3.19 24.96 16.85
CA SER A 312 -3.64 26.09 16.02
C SER A 312 -2.81 26.27 14.75
N VAL A 313 -1.49 26.11 14.84
CA VAL A 313 -0.58 26.28 13.69
C VAL A 313 -0.65 25.08 12.75
N LEU A 314 -0.80 23.86 13.28
CA LEU A 314 -0.95 22.64 12.49
C LEU A 314 -2.26 22.64 11.67
N LEU A 315 -3.36 23.08 12.27
CA LEU A 315 -4.65 23.23 11.58
C LEU A 315 -4.61 24.27 10.44
N ASP A 316 -3.75 25.28 10.56
CA ASP A 316 -3.51 26.26 9.49
C ASP A 316 -2.86 25.63 8.25
N THR A 317 -1.99 24.62 8.43
CA THR A 317 -1.37 23.82 7.36
C THR A 317 -2.26 22.70 6.84
N LEU A 318 -3.07 22.06 7.69
CA LEU A 318 -3.95 20.92 7.34
C LEU A 318 -5.29 21.31 6.71
N LYS A 319 -5.35 22.45 6.01
CA LYS A 319 -6.55 22.86 5.27
C LYS A 319 -6.85 21.86 4.16
N GLN A 320 -8.13 21.52 4.00
CA GLN A 320 -8.62 20.53 3.03
C GLN A 320 -8.08 20.80 1.60
N GLU A 321 -7.98 22.06 1.20
CA GLU A 321 -7.45 22.51 -0.10
C GLU A 321 -5.96 22.21 -0.32
N HIS A 322 -5.17 22.08 0.74
CA HIS A 322 -3.75 21.71 0.69
C HIS A 322 -3.64 20.19 0.54
N ILE A 323 -4.30 19.43 1.42
CA ILE A 323 -4.29 17.96 1.43
C ILE A 323 -4.77 17.39 0.09
N VAL A 324 -5.86 17.93 -0.48
CA VAL A 324 -6.40 17.48 -1.77
C VAL A 324 -5.45 17.77 -2.95
N ARG A 325 -4.70 18.88 -2.91
CA ARG A 325 -3.69 19.18 -3.94
C ARG A 325 -2.52 18.19 -3.88
N GLU A 326 -1.98 17.95 -2.70
CA GLU A 326 -0.89 16.98 -2.48
C GLU A 326 -1.32 15.55 -2.87
N ALA A 327 -2.50 15.11 -2.43
CA ALA A 327 -3.05 13.79 -2.77
C ALA A 327 -3.14 13.56 -4.29
N LYS A 328 -3.57 14.58 -5.04
CA LYS A 328 -3.64 14.50 -6.50
C LYS A 328 -2.26 14.42 -7.15
N ILE A 329 -1.28 15.18 -6.65
CA ILE A 329 0.10 15.17 -7.18
C ILE A 329 0.66 13.76 -7.04
N TYR A 330 0.74 13.23 -5.82
CA TYR A 330 1.31 11.90 -5.57
C TYR A 330 0.50 10.78 -6.24
N GLY A 331 -0.83 10.83 -6.21
CA GLY A 331 -1.68 9.85 -6.90
C GLY A 331 -1.43 9.81 -8.42
N SER A 332 -1.25 10.97 -9.07
CA SER A 332 -0.93 11.03 -10.50
C SER A 332 0.52 10.64 -10.83
N SER A 333 1.42 10.64 -9.84
CA SER A 333 2.80 10.23 -9.99
C SER A 333 2.95 8.70 -9.98
N VAL A 334 2.12 7.96 -9.22
CA VAL A 334 2.17 6.48 -9.18
C VAL A 334 2.10 5.85 -10.57
N GLU A 335 1.13 6.25 -11.40
CA GLU A 335 0.95 5.66 -12.73
C GLU A 335 2.15 5.93 -13.65
N LYS A 336 2.73 7.13 -13.56
CA LYS A 336 3.92 7.52 -14.33
C LYS A 336 5.15 6.73 -13.88
N LEU A 337 5.37 6.67 -12.56
CA LEU A 337 6.52 6.01 -11.97
C LEU A 337 6.48 4.49 -12.17
N ASN A 338 5.29 3.86 -12.09
CA ASN A 338 5.14 2.43 -12.37
C ASN A 338 5.50 2.11 -13.83
N ARG A 339 4.98 2.87 -14.81
CA ARG A 339 5.31 2.68 -16.24
C ARG A 339 6.81 2.79 -16.53
N ILE A 340 7.48 3.77 -15.93
CA ILE A 340 8.93 3.95 -16.06
C ILE A 340 9.69 2.78 -15.38
N THR A 341 9.21 2.33 -14.22
CA THR A 341 9.80 1.18 -13.50
C THR A 341 9.65 -0.12 -14.31
N GLU A 342 8.50 -0.35 -14.94
CA GLU A 342 8.28 -1.51 -15.83
C GLU A 342 9.22 -1.49 -17.05
N GLN A 343 9.55 -0.31 -17.59
CA GLN A 343 10.55 -0.18 -18.66
C GLN A 343 11.95 -0.59 -18.17
N TYR A 344 12.38 -0.11 -16.99
CA TYR A 344 13.67 -0.49 -16.41
C TYR A 344 13.74 -1.95 -15.93
N LEU A 345 12.61 -2.59 -15.62
CA LEU A 345 12.55 -4.00 -15.22
C LEU A 345 12.40 -4.97 -16.41
N SER A 346 12.37 -4.46 -17.66
CA SER A 346 12.35 -5.33 -18.84
C SER A 346 13.72 -5.98 -19.08
N GLU A 347 13.71 -7.28 -19.37
CA GLU A 347 14.93 -8.09 -19.47
C GLU A 347 15.97 -7.49 -20.43
N GLY A 348 17.22 -7.41 -19.98
CA GLY A 348 18.35 -6.87 -20.76
C GLY A 348 18.53 -5.35 -20.71
N THR A 349 17.64 -4.57 -20.09
CA THR A 349 17.81 -3.10 -19.99
C THR A 349 18.79 -2.66 -18.90
N LEU A 350 18.66 -3.20 -17.68
CA LEU A 350 19.58 -2.96 -16.56
C LEU A 350 20.91 -3.72 -16.72
N SER A 351 21.65 -3.41 -17.78
CA SER A 351 23.07 -3.78 -17.91
C SER A 351 23.97 -2.83 -17.11
N GLU A 352 25.14 -3.31 -16.68
CA GLU A 352 26.15 -2.51 -15.97
C GLU A 352 26.44 -1.19 -16.71
N ASN A 353 26.60 -1.27 -18.04
CA ASN A 353 26.84 -0.14 -18.93
C ASN A 353 25.73 0.91 -18.85
N TYR A 354 24.47 0.47 -18.88
CA TYR A 354 23.29 1.34 -18.84
C TYR A 354 23.15 2.05 -17.48
N ILE A 355 23.46 1.34 -16.38
CA ILE A 355 23.42 1.89 -15.02
C ILE A 355 24.48 2.99 -14.86
N LEU A 356 25.69 2.79 -15.40
CA LEU A 356 26.76 3.78 -15.35
C LEU A 356 26.43 5.04 -16.16
N ASP A 357 25.88 4.88 -17.37
CA ASP A 357 25.45 6.00 -18.22
C ASP A 357 24.29 6.82 -17.60
N ASN A 358 23.29 6.13 -17.04
CA ASN A 358 22.02 6.74 -16.61
C ASN A 358 21.87 6.86 -15.09
N SER A 359 22.97 6.72 -14.34
CA SER A 359 23.00 6.75 -12.87
C SER A 359 22.23 7.93 -12.26
N SER A 360 22.36 9.13 -12.82
CA SER A 360 21.64 10.34 -12.37
C SER A 360 20.12 10.25 -12.59
N GLN A 361 19.68 9.66 -13.70
CA GLN A 361 18.26 9.44 -14.01
C GLN A 361 17.65 8.38 -13.11
N LEU A 362 18.35 7.24 -12.95
CA LEU A 362 17.94 6.14 -12.07
C LEU A 362 17.82 6.60 -10.61
N LEU A 363 18.78 7.40 -10.11
CA LEU A 363 18.71 7.98 -8.77
C LEU A 363 17.54 8.97 -8.62
N ASN A 364 17.25 9.79 -9.63
CA ASN A 364 16.10 10.68 -9.61
C ASN A 364 14.78 9.92 -9.61
N HIS A 365 14.66 8.87 -10.43
CA HIS A 365 13.49 7.99 -10.43
C HIS A 365 13.31 7.27 -9.09
N LEU A 366 14.40 6.80 -8.46
CA LEU A 366 14.38 6.17 -7.14
C LEU A 366 13.93 7.16 -6.04
N ARG A 367 14.38 8.42 -6.08
CA ARG A 367 13.90 9.49 -5.19
C ARG A 367 12.40 9.70 -5.34
N ASP A 368 11.94 9.89 -6.59
CA ASP A 368 10.54 10.18 -6.89
C ASP A 368 9.63 9.02 -6.45
N CYS A 369 10.09 7.78 -6.64
CA CYS A 369 9.44 6.58 -6.11
C CYS A 369 9.38 6.58 -4.57
N ASN A 370 10.51 6.73 -3.87
CA ASN A 370 10.51 6.62 -2.40
C ASN A 370 9.72 7.76 -1.72
N VAL A 371 9.81 8.99 -2.24
CA VAL A 371 9.01 10.13 -1.74
C VAL A 371 7.51 9.87 -1.95
N THR A 372 7.13 9.37 -3.13
CA THR A 372 5.72 9.04 -3.44
C THR A 372 5.22 7.89 -2.57
N ILE A 373 6.00 6.81 -2.41
CA ILE A 373 5.65 5.68 -1.53
C ILE A 373 5.52 6.17 -0.08
N ARG A 374 6.48 6.94 0.44
CA ARG A 374 6.42 7.51 1.80
C ARG A 374 5.13 8.29 2.04
N TRP A 375 4.78 9.21 1.14
CA TRP A 375 3.57 10.03 1.28
C TRP A 375 2.27 9.23 1.08
N LEU A 376 2.28 8.15 0.30
CA LEU A 376 1.11 7.27 0.20
C LEU A 376 1.00 6.34 1.42
N LEU A 377 2.09 5.86 2.00
CA LEU A 377 2.01 4.85 3.06
C LEU A 377 1.79 5.44 4.45
N LEU A 378 2.27 6.66 4.72
CA LEU A 378 2.09 7.33 6.03
C LEU A 378 0.70 8.04 6.12
N PRO A 379 0.36 9.02 5.26
CA PRO A 379 -0.99 9.62 5.18
C PRO A 379 -2.21 8.74 4.87
N ILE A 380 -2.11 7.61 4.14
CA ILE A 380 -3.34 6.92 3.67
C ILE A 380 -4.00 6.11 4.79
N TYR A 381 -4.92 6.77 5.48
CA TYR A 381 -6.32 6.36 5.39
C TYR A 381 -7.05 7.32 4.43
N VAL A 382 -7.08 6.99 3.14
CA VAL A 382 -7.85 7.73 2.14
C VAL A 382 -8.82 6.78 1.44
N PRO A 383 -10.14 6.97 1.64
CA PRO A 383 -11.15 6.23 0.91
C PRO A 383 -11.16 6.64 -0.57
N MET A 384 -10.64 5.81 -1.47
CA MET A 384 -11.14 5.75 -2.86
C MET A 384 -12.46 4.98 -2.94
N THR A 385 -13.34 5.24 -1.98
CA THR A 385 -14.71 4.74 -1.99
C THR A 385 -15.50 5.57 -2.98
N ALA A 386 -16.20 4.91 -3.91
CA ALA A 386 -17.18 5.55 -4.77
C ALA A 386 -18.36 6.06 -3.92
N SER A 387 -18.17 7.25 -3.36
CA SER A 387 -19.00 7.81 -2.30
C SER A 387 -19.67 9.10 -2.73
N TRP A 388 -20.91 9.26 -2.25
CA TRP A 388 -21.74 10.43 -2.38
C TRP A 388 -21.55 11.29 -1.13
N TYR A 389 -21.28 12.57 -1.33
CA TYR A 389 -21.09 13.55 -0.26
C TYR A 389 -22.24 14.55 -0.28
N ASP A 390 -22.77 14.95 0.88
CA ASP A 390 -23.72 16.07 0.93
C ASP A 390 -22.98 17.38 0.67
N ARG A 391 -23.54 18.20 -0.20
CA ARG A 391 -22.94 19.43 -0.69
C ARG A 391 -22.92 20.57 0.35
N ASN A 392 -23.68 20.45 1.44
CA ASN A 392 -23.73 21.46 2.49
C ASN A 392 -22.85 21.12 3.70
N SER A 393 -22.92 19.88 4.19
CA SER A 393 -22.09 19.38 5.31
C SER A 393 -20.68 18.94 4.87
N LYS A 394 -20.50 18.53 3.61
CA LYS A 394 -19.37 17.74 3.09
C LYS A 394 -19.25 16.34 3.71
N ASP A 395 -20.22 15.88 4.48
CA ASP A 395 -20.23 14.54 5.07
C ASP A 395 -20.50 13.46 4.00
N GLU A 396 -19.94 12.28 4.23
CA GLU A 396 -20.17 11.09 3.41
C GLU A 396 -21.58 10.52 3.68
N VAL A 397 -22.46 10.58 2.68
CA VAL A 397 -23.87 10.15 2.78
C VAL A 397 -24.02 8.66 2.41
N PHE A 398 -23.26 8.18 1.44
CA PHE A 398 -23.40 6.83 0.89
C PHE A 398 -22.11 6.38 0.20
N SER A 399 -21.60 5.18 0.46
CA SER A 399 -20.25 4.76 0.03
C SER A 399 -20.22 3.37 -0.64
N LEU A 400 -19.05 2.95 -1.16
CA LEU A 400 -18.82 1.54 -1.52
C LEU A 400 -19.02 0.59 -0.34
N ARG A 401 -18.71 1.03 0.89
CA ARG A 401 -19.02 0.23 2.09
C ARG A 401 -20.53 0.12 2.28
N SER A 402 -21.29 1.16 1.99
CA SER A 402 -22.77 1.13 2.00
C SER A 402 -23.33 0.19 0.92
N PHE A 403 -22.71 0.12 -0.27
CA PHE A 403 -23.09 -0.86 -1.30
C PHE A 403 -22.78 -2.30 -0.88
N ASN A 404 -21.60 -2.56 -0.29
CA ASN A 404 -21.26 -3.89 0.22
C ASN A 404 -22.18 -4.31 1.37
N LEU A 405 -22.43 -3.45 2.36
CA LEU A 405 -23.39 -3.72 3.43
C LEU A 405 -24.82 -3.97 2.92
N LEU A 406 -25.21 -3.34 1.80
CA LEU A 406 -26.51 -3.55 1.15
C LEU A 406 -26.55 -4.87 0.36
N ILE A 407 -25.42 -5.31 -0.20
CA ILE A 407 -25.24 -6.66 -0.77
C ILE A 407 -25.30 -7.71 0.33
N ASP A 408 -24.58 -7.53 1.45
CA ASP A 408 -24.57 -8.46 2.58
C ASP A 408 -25.97 -8.60 3.22
N ALA A 409 -26.76 -7.53 3.25
CA ALA A 409 -28.08 -7.50 3.88
C ALA A 409 -29.23 -8.05 3.01
N ILE A 410 -29.17 -7.92 1.68
CA ILE A 410 -30.29 -8.25 0.77
C ILE A 410 -29.89 -9.29 -0.31
N GLY A 411 -28.61 -9.63 -0.41
CA GLY A 411 -28.05 -10.57 -1.38
C GLY A 411 -28.09 -10.10 -2.84
N SER A 412 -27.38 -10.82 -3.70
CA SER A 412 -27.32 -10.57 -5.15
C SER A 412 -28.70 -10.43 -5.81
N HIS A 413 -29.67 -11.25 -5.38
CA HIS A 413 -31.05 -11.23 -5.85
C HIS A 413 -31.78 -9.92 -5.49
N GLY A 414 -31.61 -9.42 -4.26
CA GLY A 414 -32.18 -8.15 -3.83
C GLY A 414 -31.60 -6.96 -4.59
N VAL A 415 -30.30 -6.98 -4.85
CA VAL A 415 -29.60 -5.93 -5.61
C VAL A 415 -29.99 -5.96 -7.09
N THR A 416 -30.20 -7.14 -7.68
CA THR A 416 -30.78 -7.30 -9.02
C THR A 416 -32.20 -6.71 -9.06
N GLY A 417 -33.00 -6.95 -8.01
CA GLY A 417 -34.33 -6.34 -7.84
C GLY A 417 -34.30 -4.80 -7.81
N LEU A 418 -33.35 -4.21 -7.09
CA LEU A 418 -33.14 -2.75 -7.05
C LEU A 418 -32.72 -2.19 -8.43
N SER A 419 -31.82 -2.89 -9.15
CA SER A 419 -31.45 -2.51 -10.51
C SER A 419 -32.63 -2.58 -11.49
N ARG A 420 -33.52 -3.58 -11.36
CA ARG A 420 -34.78 -3.67 -12.11
C ARG A 420 -35.73 -2.53 -11.78
N LEU A 421 -35.90 -2.19 -10.50
CA LEU A 421 -36.72 -1.06 -10.03
C LEU A 421 -36.24 0.27 -10.62
N TYR A 422 -34.94 0.57 -10.56
CA TYR A 422 -34.37 1.78 -11.17
C TYR A 422 -34.51 1.78 -12.70
N GLY A 423 -34.55 0.59 -13.33
CA GLY A 423 -34.91 0.42 -14.74
C GLY A 423 -36.35 0.89 -15.03
N PHE A 424 -37.33 0.42 -14.25
CA PHE A 424 -38.72 0.87 -14.38
C PHE A 424 -38.90 2.37 -14.09
N MET A 425 -38.16 2.93 -13.12
CA MET A 425 -38.13 4.37 -12.88
C MET A 425 -37.59 5.15 -14.08
N SER A 426 -36.55 4.64 -14.73
CA SER A 426 -35.97 5.21 -15.95
C SER A 426 -36.95 5.16 -17.13
N VAL A 427 -37.65 4.04 -17.32
CA VAL A 427 -38.73 3.89 -18.31
C VAL A 427 -39.86 4.90 -18.07
N ARG A 428 -40.30 5.05 -16.81
CA ARG A 428 -41.33 6.02 -16.43
C ARG A 428 -40.89 7.47 -16.68
N ALA A 429 -39.63 7.81 -16.41
CA ALA A 429 -39.07 9.13 -16.72
C ALA A 429 -39.08 9.41 -18.23
N LEU A 430 -38.67 8.44 -19.06
CA LEU A 430 -38.70 8.55 -20.52
C LEU A 430 -40.13 8.65 -21.08
N GLN A 431 -41.09 7.88 -20.56
CA GLN A 431 -42.50 7.97 -20.94
C GLN A 431 -43.12 9.32 -20.54
N SER A 432 -42.79 9.83 -19.35
CA SER A 432 -43.20 11.17 -18.90
C SER A 432 -42.63 12.27 -19.80
N PHE A 433 -41.35 12.16 -20.19
CA PHE A 433 -40.70 13.06 -21.13
C PHE A 433 -41.38 13.09 -22.51
N MET A 434 -41.65 11.92 -23.10
CA MET A 434 -42.32 11.81 -24.40
C MET A 434 -43.74 12.38 -24.34
N SER A 435 -44.46 12.15 -23.24
CA SER A 435 -45.80 12.70 -23.01
C SER A 435 -45.77 14.23 -22.85
N GLY A 436 -44.82 14.75 -22.08
CA GLY A 436 -44.62 16.18 -21.85
C GLY A 436 -44.22 16.94 -23.11
N LEU A 437 -43.25 16.43 -23.89
CA LEU A 437 -42.92 16.99 -25.20
C LEU A 437 -44.10 16.92 -26.17
N GLY A 438 -44.86 15.82 -26.16
CA GLY A 438 -46.07 15.67 -26.97
C GLY A 438 -47.19 16.66 -26.61
N GLN A 439 -47.26 17.11 -25.36
CA GLN A 439 -48.18 18.15 -24.90
C GLN A 439 -47.65 19.55 -25.23
N LEU A 440 -46.37 19.85 -24.97
CA LEU A 440 -45.75 21.13 -25.31
C LEU A 440 -45.80 21.42 -26.82
N ASN A 441 -45.55 20.41 -27.67
CA ASN A 441 -45.66 20.55 -29.12
C ASN A 441 -47.08 20.89 -29.60
N LYS A 442 -48.12 20.52 -28.83
CA LYS A 442 -49.52 20.89 -29.12
C LYS A 442 -49.91 22.26 -28.57
N GLN A 443 -49.28 22.72 -27.49
CA GLN A 443 -49.59 23.99 -26.83
C GLN A 443 -48.83 25.18 -27.43
N ASP A 444 -47.53 25.04 -27.70
CA ASP A 444 -46.64 26.11 -28.19
C ASP A 444 -46.24 25.92 -29.67
N ALA A 445 -47.21 25.64 -30.54
CA ALA A 445 -46.99 25.39 -31.97
C ALA A 445 -46.18 26.50 -32.70
N ARG A 446 -46.27 27.76 -32.25
CA ARG A 446 -45.47 28.88 -32.77
C ARG A 446 -43.98 28.77 -32.43
N ALA A 447 -43.64 28.30 -31.23
CA ALA A 447 -42.25 28.09 -30.82
C ALA A 447 -41.64 26.91 -31.58
N VAL A 448 -42.39 25.82 -31.78
CA VAL A 448 -41.96 24.68 -32.59
C VAL A 448 -41.70 25.07 -34.04
N ALA A 449 -42.55 25.91 -34.64
CA ALA A 449 -42.31 26.45 -35.99
C ALA A 449 -41.01 27.28 -36.05
N SER A 450 -40.81 28.21 -35.09
CA SER A 450 -39.59 29.01 -35.01
C SER A 450 -38.31 28.17 -34.78
N LEU A 451 -38.39 27.08 -34.02
CA LEU A 451 -37.27 26.14 -33.83
C LEU A 451 -37.00 25.30 -35.08
N ASN A 452 -38.02 24.96 -35.86
CA ASN A 452 -37.87 24.28 -37.15
C ASN A 452 -37.22 25.20 -38.20
N ASP A 453 -37.63 26.47 -38.26
CA ASP A 453 -37.08 27.45 -39.18
C ASP A 453 -35.63 27.84 -38.83
N THR A 454 -35.28 27.93 -37.53
CA THR A 454 -33.89 28.14 -37.10
C THR A 454 -33.01 26.90 -37.31
N SER A 455 -33.56 25.69 -37.16
CA SER A 455 -32.85 24.45 -37.51
C SER A 455 -32.48 24.41 -38.99
N LYS A 456 -33.43 24.75 -39.89
CA LYS A 456 -33.19 24.82 -41.35
C LYS A 456 -32.16 25.87 -41.75
N GLN A 457 -32.07 26.99 -41.02
CA GLN A 457 -31.07 28.04 -41.28
C GLN A 457 -29.63 27.61 -40.95
N LEU A 458 -29.43 26.50 -40.23
CA LEU A 458 -28.11 25.97 -39.87
C LEU A 458 -27.60 24.90 -40.85
N GLU A 459 -28.43 24.43 -41.78
CA GLU A 459 -28.03 23.43 -42.78
C GLU A 459 -27.30 24.08 -43.97
N PRO A 460 -26.17 23.52 -44.46
CA PRO A 460 -25.54 22.27 -44.02
C PRO A 460 -24.60 22.42 -42.81
N LEU A 461 -24.71 21.49 -41.86
CA LEU A 461 -23.97 21.42 -40.58
C LEU A 461 -22.43 21.31 -40.70
N THR A 462 -21.93 21.13 -41.92
CA THR A 462 -20.49 21.11 -42.24
C THR A 462 -19.90 22.51 -42.43
N ARG A 463 -20.72 23.54 -42.69
CA ARG A 463 -20.26 24.91 -42.93
C ARG A 463 -20.35 25.79 -41.66
N VAL A 464 -19.41 26.74 -41.58
CA VAL A 464 -19.47 27.86 -40.62
C VAL A 464 -20.66 28.76 -40.98
N VAL A 465 -21.46 29.13 -39.99
CA VAL A 465 -22.64 30.00 -40.16
C VAL A 465 -22.20 31.40 -40.58
N ALA A 466 -22.49 31.77 -41.82
CA ALA A 466 -22.09 33.05 -42.44
C ALA A 466 -23.10 34.20 -42.25
N THR A 467 -24.09 34.03 -41.37
CA THR A 467 -25.18 35.00 -41.16
C THR A 467 -24.64 36.31 -40.59
N SER A 468 -24.97 37.42 -41.25
CA SER A 468 -24.48 38.78 -40.99
C SER A 468 -25.02 39.45 -39.70
N GLN A 469 -25.37 38.66 -38.69
CA GLN A 469 -25.70 39.12 -37.33
C GLN A 469 -25.02 38.21 -36.30
N ARG A 470 -24.36 38.85 -35.31
CA ARG A 470 -23.57 38.25 -34.21
C ARG A 470 -24.01 36.81 -33.84
N PRO A 471 -23.27 35.75 -34.24
CA PRO A 471 -23.73 34.36 -34.08
C PRO A 471 -24.06 33.96 -32.64
N LEU A 472 -23.34 34.50 -31.64
CA LEU A 472 -23.64 34.26 -30.23
C LEU A 472 -25.04 34.77 -29.81
N ARG A 473 -25.55 35.86 -30.41
CA ARG A 473 -26.93 36.35 -30.18
C ARG A 473 -27.98 35.46 -30.85
N PHE A 474 -27.66 34.83 -31.98
CA PHE A 474 -28.54 33.90 -32.67
C PHE A 474 -28.79 32.65 -31.79
N TYR A 475 -27.73 32.02 -31.28
CA TYR A 475 -27.87 30.88 -30.36
C TYR A 475 -28.55 31.27 -29.04
N ALA A 476 -28.25 32.45 -28.46
CA ALA A 476 -28.94 32.94 -27.27
C ALA A 476 -30.45 33.18 -27.51
N GLY A 477 -30.84 33.66 -28.69
CA GLY A 477 -32.24 33.79 -29.10
C GLY A 477 -32.95 32.43 -29.19
N ALA A 478 -32.28 31.42 -29.77
CA ALA A 478 -32.80 30.05 -29.84
C ALA A 478 -32.98 29.41 -28.46
N VAL A 479 -32.01 29.59 -27.55
CA VAL A 479 -32.12 29.13 -26.14
C VAL A 479 -33.30 29.80 -25.42
N SER A 480 -33.51 31.10 -25.63
CA SER A 480 -34.65 31.83 -25.04
C SER A 480 -36.00 31.30 -25.56
N ALA A 481 -36.13 31.10 -26.89
CA ALA A 481 -37.32 30.56 -27.52
C ALA A 481 -37.63 29.11 -27.09
N ALA A 482 -36.61 28.30 -26.80
CA ALA A 482 -36.75 26.92 -26.34
C ALA A 482 -36.87 26.75 -24.81
N SER A 483 -36.84 27.85 -24.02
CA SER A 483 -36.70 27.83 -22.56
C SER A 483 -37.63 26.86 -21.81
N LYS A 484 -38.93 26.81 -22.14
CA LYS A 484 -39.88 25.84 -21.54
C LYS A 484 -39.52 24.38 -21.82
N ALA A 485 -39.10 24.08 -23.04
CA ALA A 485 -38.70 22.73 -23.45
C ALA A 485 -37.34 22.33 -22.85
N ILE A 486 -36.40 23.29 -22.74
CA ILE A 486 -35.11 23.13 -22.05
C ILE A 486 -35.31 22.79 -20.57
N ALA A 487 -36.30 23.41 -19.89
CA ALA A 487 -36.63 23.09 -18.51
C ALA A 487 -37.11 21.62 -18.35
N LEU A 488 -38.05 21.18 -19.21
CA LEU A 488 -38.55 19.80 -19.22
C LEU A 488 -37.42 18.77 -19.50
N VAL A 489 -36.54 19.08 -20.46
CA VAL A 489 -35.34 18.27 -20.75
C VAL A 489 -34.44 18.18 -19.51
N GLY A 490 -34.22 19.30 -18.79
CA GLY A 490 -33.31 19.35 -17.66
C GLY A 490 -33.71 18.51 -16.45
N GLU A 491 -34.99 18.51 -16.09
CA GLU A 491 -35.50 17.68 -14.98
C GLU A 491 -35.37 16.18 -15.29
N VAL A 492 -35.68 15.79 -16.53
CA VAL A 492 -35.60 14.40 -17.00
C VAL A 492 -34.14 13.94 -17.14
N VAL A 493 -33.27 14.74 -17.78
CA VAL A 493 -31.86 14.40 -17.96
C VAL A 493 -31.16 14.21 -16.61
N THR A 494 -31.41 15.10 -15.65
CA THR A 494 -30.76 15.03 -14.33
C THR A 494 -31.22 13.79 -13.55
N SER A 495 -32.54 13.51 -13.52
CA SER A 495 -33.08 12.34 -12.82
C SER A 495 -32.67 11.01 -13.48
N LEU A 496 -32.72 10.94 -14.81
CA LEU A 496 -32.28 9.78 -15.60
C LEU A 496 -30.77 9.52 -15.42
N GLY A 497 -29.96 10.58 -15.40
CA GLY A 497 -28.52 10.52 -15.16
C GLY A 497 -28.17 9.89 -13.81
N HIS A 498 -28.77 10.37 -12.71
CA HIS A 498 -28.55 9.80 -11.38
C HIS A 498 -28.99 8.32 -11.29
N LEU A 499 -30.18 7.98 -11.82
CA LEU A 499 -30.67 6.61 -11.84
C LEU A 499 -29.72 5.66 -12.60
N GLN A 500 -29.20 6.11 -13.74
CA GLN A 500 -28.29 5.30 -14.55
C GLN A 500 -26.87 5.19 -13.97
N ILE A 501 -26.37 6.22 -13.30
CA ILE A 501 -25.13 6.15 -12.51
C ILE A 501 -25.29 5.12 -11.38
N LEU A 502 -26.39 5.17 -10.62
CA LEU A 502 -26.67 4.18 -9.57
C LEU A 502 -26.75 2.76 -10.12
N ARG A 503 -27.47 2.53 -11.22
CA ARG A 503 -27.52 1.21 -11.88
C ARG A 503 -26.15 0.72 -12.34
N ARG A 504 -25.30 1.61 -12.87
CA ARG A 504 -23.93 1.26 -13.28
C ARG A 504 -23.05 0.87 -12.08
N GLN A 505 -23.19 1.53 -10.94
CA GLN A 505 -22.45 1.14 -9.73
C GLN A 505 -22.97 -0.19 -9.16
N LEU A 506 -24.29 -0.41 -9.09
CA LEU A 506 -24.86 -1.71 -8.69
C LEU A 506 -24.39 -2.86 -9.61
N ALA A 507 -24.37 -2.64 -10.92
CA ALA A 507 -23.87 -3.62 -11.89
C ALA A 507 -22.37 -3.90 -11.71
N ARG A 508 -21.57 -2.86 -11.41
CA ARG A 508 -20.13 -3.02 -11.11
C ARG A 508 -19.91 -3.86 -9.86
N GLU A 509 -20.59 -3.56 -8.75
CA GLU A 509 -20.42 -4.33 -7.51
C GLU A 509 -20.92 -5.77 -7.67
N LEU A 510 -22.07 -6.01 -8.31
CA LEU A 510 -22.52 -7.36 -8.67
C LEU A 510 -21.50 -8.10 -9.56
N SER A 511 -20.88 -7.41 -10.52
CA SER A 511 -19.85 -7.99 -11.38
C SER A 511 -18.54 -8.24 -10.64
N VAL A 512 -18.16 -7.40 -9.68
CA VAL A 512 -17.03 -7.66 -8.77
C VAL A 512 -17.33 -8.87 -7.91
N GLN A 513 -18.49 -8.94 -7.25
CA GLN A 513 -18.91 -10.08 -6.45
C GLN A 513 -18.95 -11.38 -7.26
N ALA A 514 -19.57 -11.38 -8.44
CA ALA A 514 -19.62 -12.56 -9.32
C ALA A 514 -18.23 -13.02 -9.79
N ARG A 515 -17.25 -12.11 -9.93
CA ARG A 515 -15.85 -12.43 -10.22
C ARG A 515 -15.02 -12.86 -9.00
N LEU A 516 -15.48 -12.60 -7.78
CA LEU A 516 -14.79 -12.99 -6.55
C LEU A 516 -15.34 -14.30 -5.98
N GLU A 517 -16.66 -14.46 -5.95
CA GLU A 517 -17.34 -15.62 -5.34
C GLU A 517 -17.58 -16.76 -6.33
N ALA A 518 -17.78 -16.45 -7.62
CA ALA A 518 -18.29 -17.39 -8.62
C ALA A 518 -17.53 -17.33 -9.97
N THR A 519 -16.19 -17.26 -9.90
CA THR A 519 -15.27 -17.17 -11.07
C THR A 519 -15.66 -18.09 -12.21
N SER A 520 -15.71 -19.41 -11.97
CA SER A 520 -16.02 -20.41 -13.00
C SER A 520 -17.39 -20.20 -13.66
N LEU A 521 -18.39 -19.73 -12.91
CA LEU A 521 -19.72 -19.47 -13.45
C LEU A 521 -19.75 -18.17 -14.28
N ASN A 522 -19.01 -17.14 -13.85
CA ASN A 522 -18.80 -15.94 -14.67
C ASN A 522 -18.00 -16.24 -15.95
N ASP A 523 -17.02 -17.14 -15.90
CA ASP A 523 -16.19 -17.50 -17.06
C ASP A 523 -16.95 -18.39 -18.04
N VAL A 524 -17.76 -19.35 -17.54
CA VAL A 524 -18.72 -20.09 -18.36
C VAL A 524 -19.73 -19.15 -19.01
N ARG A 525 -20.30 -18.20 -18.26
CA ARG A 525 -21.20 -17.17 -18.79
C ARG A 525 -20.50 -16.30 -19.85
N HIS A 526 -19.26 -15.87 -19.62
CA HIS A 526 -18.50 -15.06 -20.57
C HIS A 526 -18.15 -15.83 -21.84
N THR A 527 -17.77 -17.11 -21.73
CA THR A 527 -17.52 -17.97 -22.88
C THR A 527 -18.79 -18.27 -23.66
N LEU A 528 -19.92 -18.49 -22.98
CA LEU A 528 -21.23 -18.64 -23.62
C LEU A 528 -21.61 -17.36 -24.39
N ASP A 529 -21.57 -16.20 -23.74
CA ASP A 529 -21.86 -14.88 -24.33
C ASP A 529 -20.94 -14.57 -25.52
N ALA A 530 -19.64 -14.85 -25.41
CA ALA A 530 -18.71 -14.72 -26.52
C ALA A 530 -19.01 -15.69 -27.68
N SER A 531 -19.42 -16.93 -27.37
CA SER A 531 -19.75 -17.93 -28.39
C SER A 531 -21.05 -17.60 -29.13
N THR A 532 -22.10 -17.15 -28.42
CA THR A 532 -23.38 -16.75 -29.01
C THR A 532 -23.22 -15.47 -29.83
N MET A 533 -22.51 -14.46 -29.32
CA MET A 533 -22.19 -13.25 -30.08
C MET A 533 -21.32 -13.53 -31.31
N THR A 534 -20.45 -14.54 -31.26
CA THR A 534 -19.69 -15.00 -32.43
C THR A 534 -20.58 -15.72 -33.43
N ALA A 535 -21.54 -16.55 -32.99
CA ALA A 535 -22.52 -17.19 -33.85
C ALA A 535 -23.43 -16.17 -34.55
N VAL A 536 -23.92 -15.15 -33.81
CA VAL A 536 -24.72 -14.03 -34.35
C VAL A 536 -23.91 -13.23 -35.37
N ARG A 537 -22.66 -12.86 -35.06
CA ARG A 537 -21.77 -12.18 -36.02
C ARG A 537 -21.52 -13.02 -37.27
N ARG A 538 -21.30 -14.32 -37.12
CA ARG A 538 -21.09 -15.25 -38.24
C ARG A 538 -22.34 -15.37 -39.12
N HIS A 539 -23.54 -15.40 -38.53
CA HIS A 539 -24.80 -15.37 -39.28
C HIS A 539 -24.89 -14.12 -40.16
N TYR A 540 -24.67 -12.92 -39.59
CA TYR A 540 -24.67 -11.67 -40.36
C TYR A 540 -23.54 -11.59 -41.41
N GLN A 541 -22.35 -12.10 -41.12
CA GLN A 541 -21.23 -12.14 -42.09
C GLN A 541 -21.49 -13.09 -43.27
N LEU A 542 -22.05 -14.28 -43.01
CA LEU A 542 -22.43 -15.22 -44.07
C LEU A 542 -23.54 -14.63 -44.97
N MET A 543 -24.47 -13.88 -44.38
CA MET A 543 -25.56 -13.21 -45.10
C MET A 543 -25.08 -11.98 -45.91
N GLN A 544 -24.04 -11.27 -45.44
CA GLN A 544 -23.40 -10.19 -46.22
C GLN A 544 -22.60 -10.69 -47.42
N ALA A 545 -22.12 -11.95 -47.39
CA ALA A 545 -21.44 -12.57 -48.52
C ALA A 545 -22.40 -13.05 -49.63
N SER A 546 -23.69 -13.27 -49.31
CA SER A 546 -24.73 -13.61 -50.28
C SER A 546 -25.37 -12.35 -50.87
N SER A 547 -24.80 -11.84 -51.95
CA SER A 547 -25.29 -10.66 -52.67
C SER A 547 -26.59 -10.93 -53.45
N GLN A 548 -27.75 -10.63 -52.84
CA GLN A 548 -29.00 -10.34 -53.55
C GLN A 548 -29.77 -9.22 -52.82
N THR A 549 -30.41 -8.34 -53.59
CA THR A 549 -30.91 -7.02 -53.16
C THR A 549 -32.34 -7.03 -52.60
N ASP A 550 -32.64 -6.01 -51.78
CA ASP A 550 -33.96 -5.43 -51.53
C ASP A 550 -35.03 -6.24 -50.76
N VAL A 551 -34.65 -6.93 -49.68
CA VAL A 551 -35.61 -7.25 -48.60
C VAL A 551 -35.03 -6.87 -47.23
N LEU A 552 -35.87 -6.27 -46.39
CA LEU A 552 -35.56 -6.00 -44.97
C LEU A 552 -35.49 -7.35 -44.23
N HIS A 553 -34.31 -7.97 -44.22
CA HIS A 553 -34.14 -9.32 -43.71
C HIS A 553 -34.43 -9.38 -42.19
N PRO A 554 -35.29 -10.30 -41.73
CA PRO A 554 -35.69 -10.35 -40.34
C PRO A 554 -34.52 -10.78 -39.45
N TYR A 555 -34.53 -10.29 -38.21
CA TYR A 555 -33.75 -10.87 -37.12
C TYR A 555 -34.10 -12.37 -37.00
N PRO A 556 -33.13 -13.27 -36.70
CA PRO A 556 -33.43 -14.69 -36.51
C PRO A 556 -34.57 -14.87 -35.51
N GLY A 557 -35.49 -15.80 -35.82
CA GLY A 557 -36.78 -15.92 -35.14
C GLY A 557 -36.64 -16.24 -33.65
N ASN A 558 -37.63 -15.81 -32.84
CA ASN A 558 -37.60 -15.96 -31.38
C ASN A 558 -37.32 -17.40 -30.91
N ASP A 559 -37.75 -18.41 -31.67
CA ASP A 559 -37.66 -19.82 -31.28
C ASP A 559 -36.22 -20.38 -31.37
N ASP A 560 -35.36 -19.82 -32.23
CA ASP A 560 -33.95 -20.27 -32.38
C ASP A 560 -33.03 -19.74 -31.27
N HIS A 561 -33.49 -18.77 -30.48
CA HIS A 561 -32.66 -17.96 -29.58
C HIS A 561 -33.26 -17.75 -28.17
N ALA A 562 -34.03 -18.71 -27.65
CA ALA A 562 -34.42 -18.72 -26.22
C ALA A 562 -33.21 -18.50 -25.27
N LEU A 563 -32.07 -19.11 -25.62
CA LEU A 563 -30.79 -18.97 -24.93
C LEU A 563 -30.30 -17.50 -24.81
N LEU A 564 -30.59 -16.62 -25.78
CA LEU A 564 -30.18 -15.20 -25.69
C LEU A 564 -30.98 -14.44 -24.63
N PHE A 565 -32.27 -14.75 -24.45
CA PHE A 565 -33.09 -14.14 -23.42
C PHE A 565 -32.72 -14.65 -22.02
N GLU A 566 -32.46 -15.95 -21.89
CA GLU A 566 -31.96 -16.56 -20.64
C GLU A 566 -30.56 -16.02 -20.28
N LEU A 567 -29.62 -15.99 -21.22
CA LEU A 567 -28.28 -15.42 -21.00
C LEU A 567 -28.32 -13.93 -20.67
N ALA A 568 -29.28 -13.16 -21.22
CA ALA A 568 -29.48 -11.76 -20.84
C ALA A 568 -29.94 -11.61 -19.38
N GLU A 569 -30.82 -12.49 -18.88
CA GLU A 569 -31.21 -12.50 -17.47
C GLU A 569 -30.04 -12.88 -16.56
N PHE A 570 -29.23 -13.88 -16.93
CA PHE A 570 -28.00 -14.22 -16.21
C PHE A 570 -26.92 -13.12 -16.27
N ALA A 571 -26.82 -12.38 -17.38
CA ALA A 571 -25.90 -11.24 -17.52
C ALA A 571 -26.35 -10.03 -16.69
N GLU A 572 -27.65 -9.82 -16.48
CA GLU A 572 -28.17 -8.82 -15.54
C GLU A 572 -27.96 -9.23 -14.08
N ALA A 573 -28.21 -10.50 -13.72
CA ALA A 573 -28.01 -11.00 -12.37
C ALA A 573 -26.53 -10.99 -11.92
N SER A 574 -25.60 -11.19 -12.86
CA SER A 574 -24.15 -11.12 -12.64
C SER A 574 -23.55 -9.72 -12.84
N GLY A 575 -24.37 -8.68 -13.09
CA GLY A 575 -23.90 -7.31 -13.30
C GLY A 575 -23.04 -7.08 -14.55
N ALA A 576 -22.94 -8.07 -15.44
CA ALA A 576 -22.11 -8.02 -16.65
C ALA A 576 -22.77 -7.22 -17.79
N ALA A 577 -24.10 -7.11 -17.80
CA ALA A 577 -24.84 -6.27 -18.75
C ALA A 577 -24.64 -4.78 -18.45
N ASP A 578 -24.13 -4.00 -19.42
CA ASP A 578 -24.01 -2.53 -19.27
C ASP A 578 -25.40 -1.86 -19.24
N PRO A 579 -25.83 -1.26 -18.11
CA PRO A 579 -27.15 -0.63 -18.01
C PRO A 579 -27.32 0.57 -18.94
N LEU A 580 -26.20 1.20 -19.33
CA LEU A 580 -26.17 2.33 -20.25
C LEU A 580 -26.35 1.90 -21.72
N ALA A 581 -26.11 0.62 -22.02
CA ALA A 581 -26.24 0.08 -23.37
C ALA A 581 -27.69 -0.28 -23.76
N LYS A 582 -28.54 -0.53 -22.76
CA LYS A 582 -29.89 -1.07 -22.92
C LYS A 582 -30.89 -0.02 -23.44
N ILE A 583 -31.58 -0.36 -24.52
CA ILE A 583 -32.76 0.39 -24.99
C ILE A 583 -33.91 0.10 -24.03
N LEU A 584 -34.51 1.14 -23.46
CA LEU A 584 -35.52 1.05 -22.40
C LEU A 584 -36.95 1.19 -22.95
N THR A 585 -37.13 1.94 -24.04
CA THR A 585 -38.44 2.23 -24.65
C THR A 585 -38.34 2.34 -26.15
N GLN A 586 -39.31 1.81 -26.89
CA GLN A 586 -39.48 2.11 -28.32
C GLN A 586 -40.01 3.53 -28.48
N THR A 587 -39.26 4.42 -29.14
CA THR A 587 -39.61 5.83 -29.32
C THR A 587 -40.01 6.15 -30.76
N VAL A 588 -41.02 7.01 -30.93
CA VAL A 588 -41.36 7.64 -32.22
C VAL A 588 -40.25 8.63 -32.62
N PRO A 589 -39.80 8.69 -33.89
CA PRO A 589 -38.76 9.64 -34.32
C PRO A 589 -39.18 11.10 -34.10
N LEU A 590 -38.33 11.88 -33.43
CA LEU A 590 -38.52 13.31 -33.14
C LEU A 590 -37.39 14.12 -33.79
N PRO A 591 -37.57 14.67 -35.02
CA PRO A 591 -36.47 15.27 -35.78
C PRO A 591 -35.84 16.51 -35.15
N LEU A 592 -36.57 17.25 -34.31
CA LEU A 592 -36.06 18.45 -33.61
C LEU A 592 -35.34 18.13 -32.28
N LEU A 593 -35.35 16.86 -31.84
CA LEU A 593 -34.77 16.45 -30.56
C LEU A 593 -33.25 16.69 -30.44
N PRO A 594 -32.38 16.35 -31.42
CA PRO A 594 -30.94 16.57 -31.26
C PRO A 594 -30.58 18.06 -31.18
N PHE A 595 -31.31 18.92 -31.88
CA PHE A 595 -31.16 20.39 -31.77
C PHE A 595 -31.61 20.90 -30.40
N LEU A 596 -32.74 20.42 -29.87
CA LEU A 596 -33.21 20.77 -28.52
C LEU A 596 -32.21 20.33 -27.42
N ILE A 597 -31.62 19.14 -27.56
CA ILE A 597 -30.60 18.62 -26.63
C ILE A 597 -29.31 19.46 -26.73
N PHE A 598 -28.90 19.87 -27.93
CA PHE A 598 -27.79 20.82 -28.12
C PHE A 598 -28.04 22.16 -27.40
N LEU A 599 -29.21 22.77 -27.59
CA LEU A 599 -29.58 24.03 -26.91
C LEU A 599 -29.63 23.85 -25.37
N TYR A 600 -30.11 22.71 -24.88
CA TYR A 600 -30.06 22.37 -23.46
C TYR A 600 -28.61 22.29 -22.94
N VAL A 601 -27.73 21.52 -23.58
CA VAL A 601 -26.32 21.39 -23.19
C VAL A 601 -25.63 22.75 -23.16
N LEU A 602 -25.83 23.57 -24.21
CA LEU A 602 -25.30 24.94 -24.29
C LEU A 602 -25.78 25.81 -23.12
N SER A 603 -27.07 25.74 -22.74
CA SER A 603 -27.61 26.46 -21.59
C SER A 603 -27.02 26.05 -20.23
N GLN A 604 -26.56 24.80 -20.09
CA GLN A 604 -25.97 24.33 -18.85
C GLN A 604 -24.47 24.66 -18.71
N MET A 605 -23.74 24.91 -19.81
CA MET A 605 -22.31 25.28 -19.74
C MET A 605 -22.05 26.53 -18.89
N GLN A 606 -22.96 27.51 -18.92
CA GLN A 606 -22.88 28.70 -18.06
C GLN A 606 -22.94 28.36 -16.56
N ARG A 607 -23.61 27.25 -16.19
CA ARG A 607 -23.86 26.79 -14.81
C ARG A 607 -22.84 25.75 -14.32
N LEU A 608 -21.88 25.35 -15.15
CA LEU A 608 -20.85 24.35 -14.85
C LEU A 608 -19.44 24.98 -14.77
N THR A 609 -18.55 24.34 -14.03
CA THR A 609 -17.10 24.55 -13.93
C THR A 609 -16.41 23.21 -14.12
N PHE A 610 -15.32 23.16 -14.89
CA PHE A 610 -14.44 22.01 -14.89
C PHE A 610 -13.54 22.07 -13.66
N ASP A 611 -13.56 21.02 -12.85
CA ASP A 611 -12.57 20.83 -11.81
C ASP A 611 -11.46 19.90 -12.33
N PRO A 612 -10.23 20.40 -12.52
CA PRO A 612 -9.13 19.57 -12.99
C PRO A 612 -8.71 18.52 -11.96
N VAL A 613 -9.11 18.61 -10.68
CA VAL A 613 -8.79 17.62 -9.63
C VAL A 613 -9.59 16.33 -9.81
N SER A 614 -10.91 16.42 -9.84
CA SER A 614 -11.81 15.28 -10.09
C SER A 614 -11.88 14.86 -11.56
N GLY A 615 -11.42 15.71 -12.48
CA GLY A 615 -11.55 15.47 -13.92
C GLY A 615 -13.01 15.52 -14.40
N SER A 616 -13.92 16.10 -13.60
CA SER A 616 -15.36 16.12 -13.83
C SER A 616 -15.89 17.55 -13.94
N LEU A 617 -17.01 17.70 -14.63
CA LEU A 617 -17.77 18.95 -14.66
C LEU A 617 -18.62 19.04 -13.37
N LEU A 618 -18.35 20.06 -12.55
CA LEU A 618 -19.06 20.39 -11.32
C LEU A 618 -19.99 21.59 -11.53
N GLY A 619 -21.04 21.69 -10.72
CA GLY A 619 -21.98 22.80 -10.80
C GLY A 619 -21.59 24.04 -9.98
N LYS A 620 -21.84 25.25 -10.55
CA LYS A 620 -21.46 26.56 -9.97
C LYS A 620 -22.29 27.04 -8.77
N GLY A 621 -23.42 26.41 -8.41
CA GLY A 621 -24.28 26.93 -7.33
C GLY A 621 -25.29 25.94 -6.75
N ARG A 622 -25.98 26.32 -5.67
CA ARG A 622 -26.78 25.40 -4.82
C ARG A 622 -27.80 24.52 -5.58
N ASN A 623 -28.36 25.00 -6.69
CA ASN A 623 -29.33 24.28 -7.53
C ASN A 623 -28.79 23.93 -8.94
N SER A 624 -27.46 23.92 -9.15
CA SER A 624 -26.86 23.46 -10.42
C SER A 624 -26.69 21.94 -10.43
N PRO A 625 -27.18 21.21 -11.46
CA PRO A 625 -27.01 19.76 -11.58
C PRO A 625 -25.55 19.36 -11.80
N ASP A 626 -25.21 18.12 -11.41
CA ASP A 626 -23.87 17.56 -11.54
C ASP A 626 -23.56 17.17 -13.00
N GLY A 627 -22.37 17.54 -13.48
CA GLY A 627 -22.02 17.37 -14.90
C GLY A 627 -21.99 15.91 -15.36
N SER A 628 -21.56 14.98 -14.49
CA SER A 628 -21.59 13.54 -14.76
C SER A 628 -23.03 13.03 -14.97
N ALA A 629 -23.98 13.47 -14.15
CA ALA A 629 -25.40 13.14 -14.31
C ALA A 629 -25.97 13.73 -15.62
N ILE A 630 -25.59 14.95 -15.98
CA ILE A 630 -26.01 15.57 -17.25
C ILE A 630 -25.47 14.77 -18.45
N ILE A 631 -24.18 14.41 -18.45
CA ILE A 631 -23.55 13.62 -19.51
C ILE A 631 -24.26 12.27 -19.69
N VAL A 632 -24.43 11.52 -18.59
CA VAL A 632 -25.08 10.20 -18.61
C VAL A 632 -26.56 10.29 -18.99
N GLY A 633 -27.27 11.32 -18.54
CA GLY A 633 -28.67 11.56 -18.87
C GLY A 633 -28.88 11.91 -20.35
N VAL A 634 -28.07 12.82 -20.90
CA VAL A 634 -28.10 13.18 -22.33
C VAL A 634 -27.76 11.96 -23.20
N MET A 635 -26.74 11.19 -22.83
CA MET A 635 -26.38 9.95 -23.51
C MET A 635 -27.50 8.91 -23.48
N THR A 636 -28.09 8.65 -22.30
CA THR A 636 -29.18 7.68 -22.14
C THR A 636 -30.39 8.08 -22.98
N LEU A 637 -30.70 9.38 -23.06
CA LEU A 637 -31.80 9.91 -23.85
C LEU A 637 -31.55 9.76 -25.36
N LEU A 638 -30.40 10.22 -25.87
CA LEU A 638 -30.04 10.11 -27.29
C LEU A 638 -30.02 8.66 -27.78
N ARG A 639 -29.60 7.72 -26.93
CA ARG A 639 -29.51 6.29 -27.25
C ARG A 639 -30.86 5.55 -27.32
N GLN A 640 -31.97 6.17 -26.92
CA GLN A 640 -33.31 5.61 -27.19
C GLN A 640 -33.76 5.79 -28.65
N PHE A 641 -33.18 6.77 -29.35
CA PHE A 641 -33.50 7.11 -30.73
C PHE A 641 -32.47 6.51 -31.71
N HIS A 642 -32.71 6.66 -33.01
CA HIS A 642 -31.80 6.14 -34.03
C HIS A 642 -30.40 6.79 -33.92
N SER A 643 -29.34 6.03 -34.20
CA SER A 643 -27.93 6.44 -34.03
C SER A 643 -27.58 7.74 -34.77
N GLU A 644 -28.23 7.99 -35.91
CA GLU A 644 -28.17 9.24 -36.66
C GLU A 644 -28.48 10.49 -35.81
N THR A 645 -29.40 10.38 -34.84
CA THR A 645 -29.74 11.46 -33.89
C THR A 645 -28.53 11.90 -33.05
N THR A 646 -27.67 10.94 -32.67
CA THR A 646 -26.44 11.24 -31.92
C THR A 646 -25.39 11.91 -32.80
N LEU A 647 -25.29 11.52 -34.08
CA LEU A 647 -24.38 12.13 -35.04
C LEU A 647 -24.80 13.57 -35.40
N ILE A 648 -26.11 13.81 -35.56
CA ILE A 648 -26.67 15.16 -35.77
C ILE A 648 -26.39 16.05 -34.56
N PHE A 649 -26.56 15.54 -33.33
CA PHE A 649 -26.18 16.28 -32.12
C PHE A 649 -24.69 16.67 -32.09
N LEU A 650 -23.78 15.74 -32.39
CA LEU A 650 -22.34 16.03 -32.48
C LEU A 650 -22.01 17.01 -33.61
N ALA A 651 -22.74 16.97 -34.72
CA ALA A 651 -22.59 17.92 -35.82
C ALA A 651 -22.97 19.35 -35.42
N TYR A 652 -24.06 19.55 -34.66
CA TYR A 652 -24.41 20.87 -34.10
C TYR A 652 -23.35 21.39 -33.13
N VAL A 653 -22.82 20.55 -32.23
CA VAL A 653 -21.74 20.95 -31.32
C VAL A 653 -20.46 21.31 -32.09
N GLY A 654 -20.08 20.50 -33.08
CA GLY A 654 -18.94 20.78 -33.95
C GLY A 654 -19.12 22.08 -34.76
N GLN A 655 -20.33 22.34 -35.28
CA GLN A 655 -20.65 23.59 -35.97
C GLN A 655 -20.52 24.81 -35.04
N TYR A 656 -21.07 24.73 -33.82
CA TYR A 656 -20.94 25.79 -32.82
C TYR A 656 -19.47 26.10 -32.50
N ILE A 657 -18.68 25.07 -32.16
CA ILE A 657 -17.25 25.20 -31.87
C ILE A 657 -16.51 25.86 -33.05
N ARG A 658 -16.71 25.36 -34.28
CA ARG A 658 -16.12 25.97 -35.49
C ARG A 658 -16.54 27.43 -35.69
N THR A 659 -17.80 27.80 -35.41
CA THR A 659 -18.26 29.19 -35.52
C THR A 659 -17.62 30.12 -34.50
N VAL A 660 -17.43 29.67 -33.25
CA VAL A 660 -16.78 30.51 -32.21
C VAL A 660 -15.29 30.66 -32.47
N PHE A 661 -14.59 29.61 -32.89
CA PHE A 661 -13.19 29.71 -33.30
C PHE A 661 -12.99 30.63 -34.52
N ASN A 662 -13.90 30.59 -35.50
CA ASN A 662 -13.83 31.47 -36.67
C ASN A 662 -14.09 32.96 -36.31
N LEU A 663 -14.95 33.24 -35.32
CA LEU A 663 -15.15 34.58 -34.78
C LEU A 663 -13.88 35.11 -34.08
N VAL A 664 -13.23 34.29 -33.25
CA VAL A 664 -11.98 34.67 -32.57
C VAL A 664 -10.84 34.90 -33.57
N ALA A 665 -10.77 34.11 -34.64
CA ALA A 665 -9.74 34.24 -35.67
C ALA A 665 -9.89 35.49 -36.57
N ASN A 666 -11.07 36.12 -36.62
CA ASN A 666 -11.39 37.23 -37.53
C ASN A 666 -11.58 38.59 -36.81
N ALA A 667 -11.29 38.69 -35.52
CA ALA A 667 -11.43 39.94 -34.76
C ALA A 667 -10.35 40.98 -35.12
N THR A 668 -10.74 42.26 -35.23
CA THR A 668 -9.81 43.36 -35.56
C THR A 668 -8.95 43.76 -34.35
N PRO A 669 -7.77 44.41 -34.57
CA PRO A 669 -6.82 44.69 -33.49
C PRO A 669 -7.37 45.51 -32.31
N GLU A 670 -8.35 46.40 -32.56
CA GLU A 670 -8.95 47.24 -31.51
C GLU A 670 -9.91 46.45 -30.60
N GLU A 671 -10.52 45.37 -31.09
CA GLU A 671 -11.40 44.50 -30.30
C GLU A 671 -10.63 43.47 -29.44
N GLN A 672 -9.32 43.31 -29.65
CA GLN A 672 -8.48 42.32 -28.92
C GLN A 672 -8.32 42.62 -27.42
N SER A 673 -8.73 43.80 -26.95
CA SER A 673 -8.80 44.11 -25.51
C SER A 673 -10.00 43.46 -24.79
N PHE A 674 -10.98 42.92 -25.53
CA PHE A 674 -12.18 42.28 -25.00
C PHE A 674 -12.51 40.97 -25.75
N GLY A 675 -11.90 39.84 -25.32
CA GLY A 675 -12.37 38.54 -25.82
C GLY A 675 -11.39 37.37 -25.66
N SER A 676 -11.14 36.94 -24.42
CA SER A 676 -10.77 35.53 -24.22
C SER A 676 -11.84 34.63 -24.83
N CYS A 677 -11.45 33.46 -25.36
CA CYS A 677 -12.40 32.47 -25.88
C CYS A 677 -13.52 32.24 -24.85
N PRO A 678 -14.82 32.28 -25.23
CA PRO A 678 -15.91 32.19 -24.28
C PRO A 678 -15.73 30.97 -23.36
N PRO A 679 -15.89 31.10 -22.03
CA PRO A 679 -15.59 30.03 -21.08
C PRO A 679 -16.46 28.78 -21.28
N GLU A 680 -17.52 28.91 -22.06
CA GLU A 680 -18.40 27.84 -22.53
C GLU A 680 -17.70 26.86 -23.49
N VAL A 681 -16.73 27.32 -24.31
CA VAL A 681 -16.09 26.48 -25.35
C VAL A 681 -15.17 25.41 -24.76
N PRO A 682 -14.23 25.70 -23.84
CA PRO A 682 -13.42 24.65 -23.21
C PRO A 682 -14.28 23.66 -22.41
N LEU A 683 -15.33 24.14 -21.74
CA LEU A 683 -16.28 23.30 -21.01
C LEU A 683 -17.08 22.38 -21.95
N LEU A 684 -17.46 22.85 -23.14
CA LEU A 684 -18.19 22.09 -24.15
C LEU A 684 -17.30 21.06 -24.88
N MET A 685 -16.02 21.39 -25.09
CA MET A 685 -15.02 20.43 -25.58
C MET A 685 -14.79 19.31 -24.56
N GLU A 686 -14.66 19.65 -23.28
CA GLU A 686 -14.51 18.66 -22.21
C GLU A 686 -15.78 17.83 -22.01
N PHE A 687 -16.96 18.45 -22.09
CA PHE A 687 -18.25 17.74 -22.09
C PHE A 687 -18.34 16.74 -23.24
N THR A 688 -17.95 17.11 -24.47
CA THR A 688 -18.01 16.19 -25.62
C THR A 688 -16.95 15.09 -25.54
N ARG A 689 -15.74 15.37 -25.02
CA ARG A 689 -14.72 14.36 -24.73
C ARG A 689 -15.21 13.32 -23.74
N GLN A 690 -15.80 13.75 -22.62
CA GLN A 690 -16.39 12.83 -21.65
C GLN A 690 -17.58 12.09 -22.26
N PHE A 691 -18.51 12.77 -22.93
CA PHE A 691 -19.64 12.13 -23.62
C PHE A 691 -19.21 11.01 -24.57
N ALA A 692 -18.15 11.22 -25.37
CA ALA A 692 -17.62 10.18 -26.26
C ALA A 692 -17.09 8.94 -25.51
N GLN A 693 -16.41 9.15 -24.38
CA GLN A 693 -15.91 8.08 -23.49
C GLN A 693 -17.07 7.29 -22.85
N TRP A 694 -18.09 7.98 -22.33
CA TRP A 694 -19.26 7.32 -21.73
C TRP A 694 -20.11 6.60 -22.79
N ALA A 695 -20.24 7.17 -24.00
CA ALA A 695 -21.02 6.60 -25.10
C ALA A 695 -20.31 5.51 -25.91
N SER A 696 -19.01 5.28 -25.70
CA SER A 696 -18.17 4.35 -26.48
C SER A 696 -18.15 4.66 -27.99
N ILE A 697 -18.15 5.94 -28.36
CA ILE A 697 -18.12 6.38 -29.76
C ILE A 697 -16.69 6.23 -30.31
N SER A 698 -16.55 5.73 -31.54
CA SER A 698 -15.23 5.55 -32.14
C SER A 698 -14.52 6.88 -32.35
N ASP A 699 -13.24 6.93 -32.00
CA ASP A 699 -12.41 8.14 -32.10
C ASP A 699 -12.32 8.68 -33.54
N LYS A 700 -12.35 7.79 -34.54
CA LYS A 700 -12.46 8.16 -35.97
C LYS A 700 -13.76 8.94 -36.27
N THR A 701 -14.89 8.48 -35.72
CA THR A 701 -16.18 9.16 -35.86
C THR A 701 -16.19 10.49 -35.12
N PHE A 702 -15.62 10.54 -33.91
CA PHE A 702 -15.53 11.75 -33.10
C PHE A 702 -14.71 12.86 -33.79
N ARG A 703 -13.49 12.54 -34.25
CA ARG A 703 -12.59 13.47 -34.97
C ARG A 703 -13.15 13.96 -36.31
N THR A 704 -14.12 13.25 -36.90
CA THR A 704 -14.82 13.72 -38.12
C THR A 704 -15.67 14.97 -37.85
N TYR A 705 -16.15 15.17 -36.61
CA TYR A 705 -16.99 16.31 -36.24
C TYR A 705 -16.25 17.37 -35.40
N ILE A 706 -15.15 17.03 -34.70
CA ILE A 706 -14.39 17.94 -33.84
C ILE A 706 -12.89 17.92 -34.23
N PRO A 707 -12.31 19.05 -34.71
CA PRO A 707 -10.88 19.12 -35.12
C PRO A 707 -9.89 19.09 -33.94
N ASP A 708 -8.66 18.64 -34.21
CA ASP A 708 -7.75 18.07 -33.20
C ASP A 708 -6.30 18.62 -33.27
N HIS A 709 -6.11 19.81 -33.85
CA HIS A 709 -4.78 20.33 -34.18
C HIS A 709 -4.07 20.95 -32.97
N VAL A 710 -3.05 20.26 -32.42
CA VAL A 710 -1.75 20.74 -31.87
C VAL A 710 -1.10 19.59 -31.06
N ALA A 711 -0.48 18.58 -31.74
CA ALA A 711 0.09 17.43 -31.01
C ALA A 711 1.30 16.67 -31.61
N HIS A 712 1.61 16.72 -32.92
CA HIS A 712 2.68 15.86 -33.50
C HIS A 712 3.51 16.56 -34.59
N CYS A 713 4.83 16.69 -34.38
CA CYS A 713 5.78 17.17 -35.41
C CYS A 713 7.24 16.69 -35.24
N GLU A 714 7.49 15.54 -34.59
CA GLU A 714 8.84 14.95 -34.43
C GLU A 714 8.89 13.52 -34.99
N TYR A 715 8.76 13.39 -36.32
CA TYR A 715 8.81 12.08 -37.00
C TYR A 715 9.47 12.12 -38.39
N PHE A 716 10.27 13.15 -38.69
CA PHE A 716 10.88 13.38 -40.01
C PHE A 716 12.38 13.72 -39.93
N SER A 717 13.19 12.78 -39.44
CA SER A 717 14.67 12.87 -39.40
C SER A 717 15.37 11.54 -39.71
N GLY A 718 14.78 10.73 -40.59
CA GLY A 718 15.12 9.31 -40.74
C GLY A 718 16.54 8.99 -41.26
N GLU A 719 17.09 7.88 -40.77
CA GLU A 719 18.31 7.23 -41.28
C GLU A 719 18.13 5.70 -41.34
N LYS A 720 18.72 5.05 -42.37
CA LYS A 720 19.82 4.04 -42.26
C LYS A 720 19.94 3.10 -43.48
N ALA A 721 21.18 2.89 -43.95
CA ALA A 721 21.66 1.66 -44.60
C ALA A 721 23.22 1.63 -44.62
N LEU A 722 23.83 0.44 -44.78
CA LEU A 722 25.25 0.11 -44.47
C LEU A 722 25.76 -0.99 -45.43
N THR A 723 27.05 -1.30 -45.72
CA THR A 723 28.43 -0.71 -45.63
C THR A 723 29.40 -1.70 -46.34
N ARG A 724 30.63 -1.32 -46.76
CA ARG A 724 31.85 -2.20 -46.99
C ARG A 724 32.98 -1.53 -47.81
N VAL A 725 34.23 -1.42 -47.32
CA VAL A 725 35.50 -1.27 -48.12
C VAL A 725 36.78 -1.73 -47.30
N GLU A 726 38.02 -1.27 -47.63
CA GLU A 726 39.39 -1.81 -47.36
C GLU A 726 40.48 -0.84 -46.74
N LYS A 727 41.61 -1.42 -46.28
CA LYS A 727 42.66 -0.89 -45.36
C LYS A 727 43.51 0.37 -45.74
N ASN A 728 43.88 1.15 -44.71
CA ASN A 728 44.75 2.36 -44.77
C ASN A 728 45.91 2.32 -43.71
N ALA A 729 47.08 2.89 -44.02
CA ALA A 729 48.32 2.77 -43.22
C ALA A 729 48.59 3.91 -42.22
N ASN A 730 48.21 5.16 -42.51
CA ASN A 730 48.52 6.31 -41.63
C ASN A 730 47.82 6.21 -40.27
N LEU A 731 46.66 5.55 -40.24
CA LEU A 731 45.89 5.27 -39.03
C LEU A 731 46.65 4.35 -38.06
N GLN A 732 47.44 3.41 -38.57
CA GLN A 732 48.20 2.47 -37.74
C GLN A 732 49.26 3.19 -36.88
N GLU A 733 49.90 4.22 -37.41
CA GLU A 733 50.88 5.04 -36.67
C GLU A 733 50.20 5.94 -35.63
N TRP A 734 49.01 6.47 -35.96
CA TRP A 734 48.18 7.24 -35.02
C TRP A 734 47.73 6.40 -33.81
N PHE A 735 47.27 5.15 -34.01
CA PHE A 735 46.93 4.23 -32.93
C PHE A 735 48.12 3.91 -31.99
N LEU A 736 49.32 3.75 -32.55
CA LEU A 736 50.55 3.52 -31.77
C LEU A 736 50.94 4.73 -30.92
N GLY A 737 50.63 5.96 -31.38
CA GLY A 737 50.75 7.18 -30.56
C GLY A 737 49.73 7.23 -29.42
N LEU A 738 48.48 6.86 -29.72
CA LEU A 738 47.36 6.86 -28.78
C LEU A 738 47.57 5.87 -27.62
N ALA A 739 48.04 4.66 -27.91
CA ALA A 739 48.33 3.63 -26.90
C ALA A 739 49.35 4.12 -25.85
N ARG A 740 50.46 4.74 -26.29
CA ARG A 740 51.49 5.29 -25.39
C ARG A 740 50.97 6.40 -24.49
N GLN A 741 49.98 7.16 -24.92
CA GLN A 741 49.40 8.23 -24.10
C GLN A 741 48.44 7.66 -23.03
N ILE A 742 47.74 6.56 -23.34
CA ILE A 742 46.89 5.85 -22.39
C ILE A 742 47.76 5.19 -21.30
N GLU A 743 48.91 4.61 -21.65
CA GLU A 743 49.88 4.02 -20.71
C GLU A 743 50.50 5.05 -19.72
N LEU A 744 50.45 6.34 -20.02
CA LEU A 744 51.01 7.43 -19.20
C LEU A 744 49.99 8.09 -18.27
N MET A 745 48.74 7.61 -18.21
CA MET A 745 47.71 8.22 -17.36
C MET A 745 47.85 7.85 -15.87
N ASP A 746 47.74 8.85 -15.01
CA ASP A 746 47.65 8.67 -13.56
C ASP A 746 46.18 8.45 -13.13
N PRO A 747 45.83 7.31 -12.50
CA PRO A 747 44.46 7.04 -12.04
C PRO A 747 44.06 7.87 -10.81
N SER A 748 44.98 8.55 -10.13
CA SER A 748 44.68 9.31 -8.90
C SER A 748 43.93 10.62 -9.14
N ASN A 749 44.02 11.20 -10.35
CA ASN A 749 43.41 12.49 -10.68
C ASN A 749 42.25 12.36 -11.69
N ALA A 750 41.11 11.87 -11.19
CA ALA A 750 39.91 11.60 -11.99
C ALA A 750 39.47 12.76 -12.91
N THR A 751 39.60 14.02 -12.47
CA THR A 751 39.19 15.19 -13.26
C THR A 751 40.12 15.48 -14.43
N ALA A 752 41.44 15.32 -14.25
CA ALA A 752 42.41 15.51 -15.32
C ALA A 752 42.34 14.34 -16.33
N SER A 753 42.34 13.12 -15.83
CA SER A 753 42.26 11.91 -16.65
C SER A 753 40.93 11.82 -17.39
N GLY A 754 39.80 12.17 -16.76
CA GLY A 754 38.49 12.23 -17.43
C GLY A 754 38.43 13.24 -18.59
N ARG A 755 39.03 14.43 -18.44
CA ARG A 755 39.13 15.42 -19.54
C ARG A 755 40.03 14.95 -20.68
N PHE A 756 41.12 14.26 -20.36
CA PHE A 756 42.00 13.68 -21.37
C PHE A 756 41.29 12.56 -22.15
N ILE A 757 40.55 11.69 -21.47
CA ILE A 757 39.76 10.63 -22.10
C ILE A 757 38.64 11.20 -22.98
N ASP A 758 37.97 12.29 -22.58
CA ASP A 758 37.01 13.03 -23.41
C ASP A 758 37.65 13.62 -24.69
N GLN A 759 38.90 14.12 -24.61
CA GLN A 759 39.66 14.54 -25.79
C GLN A 759 39.99 13.36 -26.71
N LEU A 760 40.35 12.19 -26.17
CA LEU A 760 40.59 10.98 -26.97
C LEU A 760 39.31 10.50 -27.67
N ILE A 761 38.15 10.52 -27.00
CA ILE A 761 36.86 10.18 -27.61
C ILE A 761 36.54 11.13 -28.78
N LYS A 762 36.70 12.44 -28.59
CA LYS A 762 36.49 13.45 -29.65
C LYS A 762 37.47 13.29 -30.81
N ALA A 763 38.72 12.93 -30.54
CA ALA A 763 39.70 12.64 -31.58
C ALA A 763 39.33 11.36 -32.38
N ILE A 764 38.84 10.32 -31.71
CA ILE A 764 38.32 9.10 -32.36
C ILE A 764 37.07 9.43 -33.21
N ASP A 765 36.17 10.28 -32.72
CA ASP A 765 34.98 10.70 -33.48
C ASP A 765 35.32 11.54 -34.71
N GLN A 766 36.24 12.50 -34.60
CA GLN A 766 36.75 13.25 -35.76
C GLN A 766 37.43 12.34 -36.79
N VAL A 767 38.09 11.27 -36.34
CA VAL A 767 38.68 10.27 -37.24
C VAL A 767 37.62 9.36 -37.87
N LEU A 768 36.53 9.05 -37.16
CA LEU A 768 35.36 8.33 -37.69
C LEU A 768 34.55 9.15 -38.71
N GLU A 769 34.60 10.49 -38.67
CA GLU A 769 33.96 11.40 -39.65
C GLU A 769 34.75 11.51 -40.98
N LEU A 770 36.01 11.09 -41.02
CA LEU A 770 36.82 11.12 -42.24
C LEU A 770 36.33 10.07 -43.26
N HIS A 771 35.91 10.54 -44.44
CA HIS A 771 35.32 9.69 -45.50
C HIS A 771 36.27 8.60 -46.06
N GLN A 772 37.54 8.58 -45.66
CA GLN A 772 38.52 7.53 -45.97
C GLN A 772 38.53 6.38 -44.93
N LEU A 773 37.53 6.32 -44.04
CA LEU A 773 37.36 5.30 -43.00
C LEU A 773 35.97 4.63 -42.98
N ASP A 774 34.95 5.28 -43.55
CA ASP A 774 33.80 4.55 -44.12
C ASP A 774 34.27 3.49 -45.13
N THR A 775 35.46 3.74 -45.70
CA THR A 775 36.17 2.80 -46.53
C THR A 775 36.99 1.74 -45.79
N ASP A 776 36.78 1.38 -44.51
CA ASP A 776 37.26 0.07 -44.00
C ASP A 776 36.38 -0.44 -42.85
N LEU A 777 35.51 -1.41 -43.14
CA LEU A 777 34.47 -1.87 -42.21
C LEU A 777 35.05 -2.46 -40.93
N THR A 778 36.17 -3.18 -41.06
CA THR A 778 36.87 -3.82 -39.94
C THR A 778 37.62 -2.81 -39.09
N ALA A 779 38.29 -1.82 -39.69
CA ALA A 779 38.94 -0.76 -38.94
C ALA A 779 37.91 0.11 -38.19
N ARG A 780 36.76 0.40 -38.81
CA ARG A 780 35.63 1.10 -38.17
C ARG A 780 35.05 0.30 -37.00
N ALA A 781 34.96 -1.03 -37.10
CA ALA A 781 34.53 -1.89 -36.00
C ALA A 781 35.51 -1.86 -34.82
N PHE A 782 36.82 -2.05 -35.07
CA PHE A 782 37.85 -1.92 -34.02
C PHE A 782 37.92 -0.52 -33.43
N MET A 783 37.65 0.54 -34.21
CA MET A 783 37.52 1.91 -33.70
C MET A 783 36.33 2.08 -32.77
N ILE A 784 35.17 1.52 -33.11
CA ILE A 784 33.97 1.55 -32.27
C ILE A 784 34.20 0.73 -30.98
N GLU A 785 34.90 -0.40 -31.06
CA GLU A 785 35.27 -1.23 -29.91
C GLU A 785 36.30 -0.53 -29.00
N THR A 786 37.32 0.12 -29.59
CA THR A 786 38.30 0.94 -28.86
C THR A 786 37.63 2.15 -28.22
N LYS A 787 36.74 2.84 -28.93
CA LYS A 787 35.88 3.91 -28.39
C LYS A 787 35.06 3.38 -27.22
N HIS A 788 34.43 2.21 -27.36
CA HIS A 788 33.66 1.60 -26.28
C HIS A 788 34.53 1.31 -25.06
N ALA A 789 35.73 0.75 -25.21
CA ALA A 789 36.66 0.52 -24.10
C ALA A 789 37.13 1.83 -23.42
N ILE A 790 37.37 2.89 -24.19
CA ILE A 790 37.75 4.22 -23.67
C ILE A 790 36.57 4.89 -22.94
N VAL A 791 35.34 4.72 -23.45
CA VAL A 791 34.09 5.13 -22.78
C VAL A 791 33.87 4.34 -21.49
N GLN A 792 34.11 3.03 -21.47
CA GLN A 792 34.09 2.20 -20.26
C GLN A 792 35.04 2.73 -19.19
N MET A 793 36.28 3.04 -19.58
CA MET A 793 37.28 3.62 -18.67
C MET A 793 36.83 4.98 -18.11
N MET A 794 36.20 5.84 -18.93
CA MET A 794 35.59 7.09 -18.43
C MET A 794 34.48 6.82 -17.40
N ARG A 795 33.59 5.86 -17.68
CA ARG A 795 32.51 5.47 -16.76
C ARG A 795 33.07 5.03 -15.42
N THR A 796 34.07 4.13 -15.42
CA THR A 796 34.68 3.60 -14.20
C THR A 796 35.35 4.70 -13.36
N ILE A 797 36.07 5.64 -13.98
CA ILE A 797 36.73 6.77 -13.31
C ILE A 797 35.70 7.74 -12.67
N ASN A 798 34.47 7.79 -13.20
CA ASN A 798 33.41 8.65 -12.68
C ASN A 798 32.57 8.00 -11.56
N ILE A 799 32.83 6.75 -11.18
CA ILE A 799 32.18 6.09 -10.04
C ILE A 799 32.78 6.67 -8.74
N ARG A 800 31.98 7.45 -8.02
CA ARG A 800 32.38 8.08 -6.75
C ARG A 800 31.70 7.37 -5.57
N SER A 801 32.40 7.27 -4.44
CA SER A 801 31.90 6.55 -3.24
C SER A 801 30.70 7.22 -2.55
N ASP A 802 30.37 8.47 -2.91
CA ASP A 802 29.16 9.19 -2.45
C ASP A 802 27.88 8.73 -3.18
N ILE A 803 28.00 8.01 -4.30
CA ILE A 803 26.86 7.41 -4.99
C ILE A 803 26.26 6.30 -4.12
N LEU A 804 27.08 5.48 -3.46
CA LEU A 804 26.60 4.41 -2.57
C LEU A 804 25.84 4.95 -1.35
N THR A 805 26.38 5.96 -0.67
CA THR A 805 25.67 6.61 0.44
C THR A 805 24.39 7.32 -0.02
N THR A 806 24.41 7.90 -1.22
CA THR A 806 23.20 8.47 -1.84
C THR A 806 22.15 7.40 -2.14
N ILE A 807 22.56 6.23 -2.64
CA ILE A 807 21.65 5.09 -2.84
C ILE A 807 21.05 4.71 -1.50
N GLU A 808 21.87 4.46 -0.47
CA GLU A 808 21.40 4.04 0.86
C GLU A 808 20.34 4.99 1.45
N VAL A 809 20.63 6.29 1.50
CA VAL A 809 19.71 7.31 2.05
C VAL A 809 18.43 7.45 1.22
N VAL A 810 18.52 7.41 -0.11
CA VAL A 810 17.35 7.47 -1.00
C VAL A 810 16.55 6.15 -0.98
N ALA A 811 17.21 5.04 -0.68
CA ALA A 811 16.66 3.70 -0.63
C ALA A 811 16.04 3.32 0.72
N ASP A 812 16.19 4.13 1.78
CA ASP A 812 15.64 3.86 3.11
C ASP A 812 14.12 3.64 3.09
N VAL A 813 13.67 2.56 3.74
CA VAL A 813 12.25 2.21 3.90
C VAL A 813 11.84 1.90 5.34
N SER A 814 12.67 2.27 6.33
CA SER A 814 12.42 2.11 7.77
C SER A 814 11.08 2.68 8.25
N TYR A 815 10.53 3.66 7.53
CA TYR A 815 9.22 4.24 7.82
C TYR A 815 8.04 3.26 7.68
N ILE A 816 8.18 2.11 7.01
CA ILE A 816 7.10 1.12 6.86
C ILE A 816 7.07 0.09 8.01
N TRP A 817 8.10 0.00 8.88
CA TRP A 817 8.27 -1.10 9.86
C TRP A 817 7.02 -1.52 10.63
N GLY A 818 6.21 -0.58 11.12
CA GLY A 818 4.95 -0.91 11.83
C GLY A 818 3.78 -1.26 10.92
N ALA A 819 3.68 -0.60 9.77
CA ALA A 819 2.65 -0.88 8.78
C ALA A 819 2.83 -2.26 8.12
N ILE A 820 4.09 -2.74 8.01
CA ILE A 820 4.47 -4.05 7.47
C ILE A 820 3.67 -5.19 8.12
N ALA A 821 3.69 -5.30 9.45
CA ALA A 821 3.11 -6.43 10.17
C ALA A 821 1.56 -6.42 10.16
N PHE A 822 0.92 -5.26 10.36
CA PHE A 822 -0.54 -5.18 10.51
C PHE A 822 -1.28 -4.98 9.19
N ARG A 823 -0.81 -4.05 8.34
CA ARG A 823 -1.53 -3.62 7.14
C ARG A 823 -1.22 -4.46 5.91
N PHE A 824 0.04 -4.85 5.75
CA PHE A 824 0.51 -5.45 4.49
C PHE A 824 0.53 -6.97 4.48
N VAL A 825 0.61 -7.66 5.63
CA VAL A 825 0.48 -9.13 5.66
C VAL A 825 -0.79 -9.61 4.94
N PRO A 826 -2.01 -9.12 5.22
CA PRO A 826 -3.21 -9.60 4.52
C PRO A 826 -3.19 -9.32 3.02
N ILE A 827 -2.61 -8.19 2.61
CA ILE A 827 -2.53 -7.77 1.20
C ILE A 827 -1.54 -8.66 0.43
N PHE A 828 -0.34 -8.90 0.97
CA PHE A 828 0.63 -9.79 0.34
C PHE A 828 0.18 -11.25 0.36
N GLN A 829 -0.53 -11.68 1.41
CA GLN A 829 -1.15 -12.99 1.44
C GLN A 829 -2.18 -13.14 0.31
N ASP A 830 -3.12 -12.20 0.16
CA ASP A 830 -4.12 -12.22 -0.93
C ASP A 830 -3.49 -12.16 -2.33
N LEU A 831 -2.46 -11.33 -2.53
CA LEU A 831 -1.69 -11.30 -3.79
C LEU A 831 -1.02 -12.65 -4.08
N THR A 832 -0.48 -13.32 -3.06
CA THR A 832 0.16 -14.63 -3.18
C THR A 832 -0.85 -15.73 -3.50
N LYS A 833 -2.06 -15.68 -2.92
CA LYS A 833 -3.17 -16.59 -3.28
C LYS A 833 -3.57 -16.45 -4.74
N ARG A 834 -3.66 -15.22 -5.24
CA ARG A 834 -4.12 -14.92 -6.62
C ARG A 834 -3.07 -15.22 -7.67
N ALA A 835 -1.78 -15.03 -7.36
CA ALA A 835 -0.68 -15.17 -8.30
C ALA A 835 0.58 -15.70 -7.59
N PRO A 836 0.77 -17.03 -7.50
CA PRO A 836 1.89 -17.64 -6.76
C PRO A 836 3.29 -17.25 -7.29
N SER A 837 3.41 -16.95 -8.58
CA SER A 837 4.64 -16.41 -9.19
C SER A 837 5.06 -15.05 -8.62
N THR A 838 4.18 -14.34 -7.90
CA THR A 838 4.51 -13.09 -7.21
C THR A 838 5.48 -13.29 -6.04
N VAL A 839 5.67 -14.52 -5.53
CA VAL A 839 6.64 -14.84 -4.46
C VAL A 839 8.06 -14.40 -4.83
N ILE A 840 8.45 -14.52 -6.11
CA ILE A 840 9.74 -14.03 -6.61
C ILE A 840 9.93 -12.52 -6.35
N LYS A 841 8.85 -11.72 -6.41
CA LYS A 841 8.87 -10.28 -6.11
C LYS A 841 8.89 -10.01 -4.60
N LEU A 842 8.37 -10.92 -3.77
CA LEU A 842 8.48 -10.82 -2.31
C LEU A 842 9.95 -10.93 -1.86
N ARG A 843 10.80 -11.70 -2.55
CA ARG A 843 12.25 -11.72 -2.29
C ARG A 843 12.88 -10.32 -2.39
N ALA A 844 12.57 -9.59 -3.47
CA ALA A 844 13.07 -8.24 -3.66
C ALA A 844 12.55 -7.28 -2.57
N LEU A 845 11.32 -7.49 -2.09
CA LEU A 845 10.79 -6.78 -0.93
C LEU A 845 11.57 -7.13 0.35
N PHE A 846 11.76 -8.41 0.69
CA PHE A 846 12.49 -8.80 1.90
C PHE A 846 13.93 -8.27 1.91
N LEU A 847 14.67 -8.38 0.79
CA LEU A 847 15.98 -7.74 0.62
C LEU A 847 15.93 -6.23 0.86
N LYS A 848 14.89 -5.56 0.36
CA LYS A 848 14.67 -4.13 0.55
C LYS A 848 14.37 -3.78 2.02
N LEU A 849 13.70 -4.65 2.77
CA LEU A 849 13.44 -4.49 4.20
C LEU A 849 14.70 -4.66 5.07
N VAL A 850 15.77 -5.28 4.57
CA VAL A 850 17.08 -5.31 5.28
C VAL A 850 17.65 -3.90 5.50
N SER A 851 17.31 -2.92 4.64
CA SER A 851 17.71 -1.51 4.83
C SER A 851 17.22 -0.88 6.14
N ILE A 852 16.21 -1.47 6.78
CA ILE A 852 15.68 -1.00 8.07
C ILE A 852 16.70 -1.21 9.20
N LEU A 853 17.64 -2.15 9.03
CA LEU A 853 18.69 -2.46 10.00
C LEU A 853 19.81 -1.40 10.06
N SER A 854 20.06 -0.64 8.99
CA SER A 854 21.24 0.23 8.95
C SER A 854 21.16 1.38 9.97
N LYS A 855 19.97 1.94 10.21
CA LYS A 855 19.75 3.02 11.19
C LYS A 855 20.12 2.64 12.64
N PRO A 856 19.56 1.57 13.25
CA PRO A 856 19.95 1.19 14.61
C PRO A 856 21.39 0.66 14.72
N LEU A 857 21.95 0.07 13.65
CA LEU A 857 23.29 -0.53 13.68
C LEU A 857 24.44 0.45 13.41
N ALA A 858 24.22 1.55 12.67
CA ALA A 858 25.29 2.46 12.23
C ALA A 858 26.23 2.93 13.37
N HIS A 859 25.69 3.41 14.49
CA HIS A 859 26.52 3.86 15.62
C HIS A 859 27.16 2.69 16.40
N ILE A 860 26.56 1.50 16.34
CA ILE A 860 27.09 0.29 16.98
C ILE A 860 28.28 -0.25 16.18
N GLU A 861 28.22 -0.17 14.85
CA GLU A 861 29.33 -0.43 13.93
C GLU A 861 30.46 0.60 14.07
N GLU A 862 30.13 1.91 14.12
CA GLU A 862 31.15 2.96 14.31
C GLU A 862 31.91 2.83 15.65
N THR A 863 31.23 2.38 16.71
CA THR A 863 31.85 2.15 18.03
C THR A 863 32.51 0.77 18.17
N LYS A 864 32.18 -0.17 17.28
CA LYS A 864 32.57 -1.59 17.36
C LYS A 864 32.14 -2.26 18.68
N SER A 865 30.95 -1.93 19.17
CA SER A 865 30.40 -2.58 20.37
C SER A 865 30.12 -4.07 20.14
N SER A 866 30.23 -4.87 21.20
CA SER A 866 29.79 -6.27 21.23
C SER A 866 28.28 -6.43 20.97
N ASP A 867 27.50 -5.39 21.22
CA ASP A 867 26.02 -5.43 21.13
C ASP A 867 25.51 -5.57 19.69
N ILE A 868 26.37 -5.38 18.68
CA ILE A 868 26.01 -5.50 17.27
C ILE A 868 25.37 -6.85 16.94
N VAL A 869 25.85 -7.94 17.56
CA VAL A 869 25.32 -9.29 17.34
C VAL A 869 23.90 -9.39 17.87
N SER A 870 23.65 -9.02 19.13
CA SER A 870 22.32 -9.13 19.74
C SER A 870 21.28 -8.21 19.10
N VAL A 871 21.66 -7.00 18.69
CA VAL A 871 20.76 -6.04 18.04
C VAL A 871 20.44 -6.47 16.61
N SER A 872 21.43 -6.96 15.85
CA SER A 872 21.20 -7.46 14.49
C SER A 872 20.39 -8.75 14.48
N GLU A 873 20.63 -9.69 15.41
CA GLU A 873 19.82 -10.89 15.60
C GLU A 873 18.35 -10.55 15.89
N TYR A 874 18.08 -9.61 16.81
CA TYR A 874 16.71 -9.21 17.16
C TYR A 874 15.92 -8.69 15.96
N TYR A 875 16.42 -7.65 15.28
CA TYR A 875 15.69 -7.06 14.15
C TYR A 875 15.66 -7.98 12.91
N SER A 876 16.69 -8.81 12.71
CA SER A 876 16.65 -9.85 11.66
C SER A 876 15.58 -10.90 11.97
N GLY A 877 15.46 -11.33 13.24
CA GLY A 877 14.41 -12.25 13.69
C GLY A 877 13.00 -11.71 13.44
N GLU A 878 12.76 -10.42 13.68
CA GLU A 878 11.48 -9.78 13.38
C GLU A 878 11.18 -9.72 11.86
N LEU A 879 12.18 -9.45 11.02
CA LEU A 879 12.03 -9.52 9.56
C LEU A 879 11.72 -10.93 9.08
N VAL A 880 12.37 -11.94 9.66
CA VAL A 880 12.15 -13.36 9.35
C VAL A 880 10.76 -13.81 9.80
N GLU A 881 10.31 -13.42 10.99
CA GLU A 881 8.95 -13.70 11.48
C GLU A 881 7.88 -13.04 10.60
N TYR A 882 8.13 -11.82 10.11
CA TYR A 882 7.28 -11.19 9.10
C TYR A 882 7.24 -11.98 7.78
N ALA A 883 8.41 -12.43 7.27
CA ALA A 883 8.48 -13.25 6.06
C ALA A 883 7.71 -14.58 6.24
N ARG A 884 7.91 -15.27 7.38
CA ARG A 884 7.13 -16.46 7.78
C ARG A 884 5.63 -16.17 7.76
N LYS A 885 5.17 -15.07 8.37
CA LYS A 885 3.75 -14.66 8.38
C LYS A 885 3.19 -14.43 6.98
N VAL A 886 3.92 -13.75 6.08
CA VAL A 886 3.47 -13.54 4.69
C VAL A 886 3.37 -14.88 3.94
N LEU A 887 4.38 -15.75 4.07
CA LEU A 887 4.47 -17.00 3.31
C LEU A 887 3.61 -18.14 3.88
N GLN A 888 3.20 -18.10 5.16
CA GLN A 888 2.31 -19.08 5.81
C GLN A 888 0.95 -19.26 5.10
N VAL A 889 0.55 -18.32 4.24
CA VAL A 889 -0.62 -18.47 3.37
C VAL A 889 -0.49 -19.64 2.40
N ILE A 890 0.72 -19.94 1.93
CA ILE A 890 0.98 -20.96 0.91
C ILE A 890 0.66 -22.36 1.48
N PRO A 891 1.22 -22.79 2.63
CA PRO A 891 0.77 -24.00 3.32
C PRO A 891 -0.74 -24.06 3.58
N ARG A 892 -1.38 -22.95 3.97
CA ARG A 892 -2.83 -22.93 4.25
C ARG A 892 -3.69 -23.20 3.02
N GLU A 893 -3.36 -22.58 1.89
CA GLU A 893 -4.04 -22.87 0.62
C GLU A 893 -3.73 -24.29 0.14
N MET A 894 -2.49 -24.75 0.29
CA MET A 894 -2.11 -26.14 -0.02
C MET A 894 -2.92 -27.15 0.78
N PHE A 895 -3.08 -26.99 2.11
CA PHE A 895 -3.93 -27.87 2.92
C PHE A 895 -5.42 -27.77 2.57
N THR A 896 -5.86 -26.63 2.03
CA THR A 896 -7.21 -26.46 1.50
C THR A 896 -7.40 -27.23 0.19
N LEU A 897 -6.43 -27.21 -0.72
CA LEU A 897 -6.39 -28.03 -1.93
C LEU A 897 -6.29 -29.53 -1.60
N LEU A 898 -5.47 -29.91 -0.62
CA LEU A 898 -5.34 -31.29 -0.13
C LEU A 898 -6.67 -31.85 0.37
N ARG A 899 -7.45 -31.06 1.11
CA ARG A 899 -8.77 -31.51 1.59
C ARG A 899 -9.70 -31.87 0.42
N GLN A 900 -9.66 -31.11 -0.67
CA GLN A 900 -10.41 -31.42 -1.88
C GLN A 900 -9.85 -32.68 -2.58
N ILE A 901 -8.53 -32.85 -2.62
CA ILE A 901 -7.89 -34.06 -3.15
C ILE A 901 -8.32 -35.31 -2.35
N VAL A 902 -8.33 -35.24 -1.01
CA VAL A 902 -8.85 -36.32 -0.14
C VAL A 902 -10.29 -36.64 -0.48
N GLU A 903 -11.16 -35.63 -0.56
CA GLU A 903 -12.58 -35.82 -0.83
C GLU A 903 -12.80 -36.51 -2.19
N LEU A 904 -12.12 -36.05 -3.25
CA LEU A 904 -12.16 -36.68 -4.56
C LEU A 904 -11.68 -38.13 -4.53
N GLN A 905 -10.52 -38.39 -3.92
CA GLN A 905 -9.92 -39.74 -3.86
C GLN A 905 -10.69 -40.73 -2.98
N THR A 906 -11.41 -40.26 -1.97
CA THR A 906 -12.11 -41.14 -1.00
C THR A 906 -13.61 -41.30 -1.25
N THR A 907 -14.25 -40.34 -1.93
CA THR A 907 -15.72 -40.36 -2.11
C THR A 907 -16.19 -40.39 -3.57
N GLN A 908 -15.38 -39.90 -4.53
CA GLN A 908 -15.82 -39.71 -5.91
C GLN A 908 -15.11 -40.65 -6.89
N LEU A 909 -13.78 -40.80 -6.76
CA LEU A 909 -13.00 -41.74 -7.56
C LEU A 909 -13.21 -43.18 -7.07
N ARG A 910 -13.46 -44.09 -8.01
CA ARG A 910 -13.64 -45.53 -7.77
C ARG A 910 -12.38 -46.27 -8.20
N ASP A 911 -12.01 -47.31 -7.45
CA ASP A 911 -10.92 -48.19 -7.84
C ASP A 911 -11.25 -48.90 -9.17
N VAL A 912 -10.30 -48.87 -10.10
CA VAL A 912 -10.45 -49.52 -11.41
C VAL A 912 -10.23 -51.03 -11.23
N PRO A 913 -11.21 -51.90 -11.54
CA PRO A 913 -11.05 -53.34 -11.36
C PRO A 913 -10.02 -53.93 -12.35
N VAL A 914 -9.35 -54.99 -11.92
CA VAL A 914 -8.23 -55.65 -12.64
C VAL A 914 -8.62 -56.21 -14.02
N ARG A 915 -9.93 -56.39 -14.29
CA ARG A 915 -10.50 -56.72 -15.60
C ARG A 915 -11.71 -55.84 -15.84
N LEU A 916 -11.85 -55.35 -17.07
CA LEU A 916 -12.84 -54.34 -17.41
C LEU A 916 -13.28 -54.47 -18.87
N ASP A 917 -14.59 -54.49 -19.11
CA ASP A 917 -15.14 -54.59 -20.47
C ASP A 917 -15.00 -53.27 -21.23
N LYS A 918 -14.61 -53.37 -22.51
CA LYS A 918 -14.24 -52.23 -23.36
C LYS A 918 -15.31 -51.12 -23.40
N ASP A 919 -16.57 -51.49 -23.33
CA ASP A 919 -17.70 -50.57 -23.45
C ASP A 919 -17.90 -49.72 -22.18
N ILE A 920 -17.44 -50.21 -21.02
CA ILE A 920 -17.52 -49.52 -19.71
C ILE A 920 -16.27 -48.67 -19.46
N LEU A 921 -15.21 -48.83 -20.27
CA LEU A 921 -13.91 -48.16 -20.10
C LEU A 921 -14.02 -46.63 -19.96
N ARG A 922 -14.94 -45.99 -20.68
CA ARG A 922 -15.11 -44.53 -20.61
C ARG A 922 -15.73 -44.06 -19.29
N GLU A 923 -16.65 -44.82 -18.73
CA GLU A 923 -17.28 -44.51 -17.43
C GLU A 923 -16.32 -44.80 -16.28
N ALA A 924 -15.62 -45.94 -16.32
CA ALA A 924 -14.63 -46.30 -15.32
C ALA A 924 -13.35 -45.45 -15.36
N ALA A 925 -13.10 -44.75 -16.47
CA ALA A 925 -11.99 -43.80 -16.56
C ALA A 925 -12.21 -42.55 -15.69
N GLN A 926 -13.45 -42.13 -15.41
CA GLN A 926 -13.78 -40.93 -14.61
C GLN A 926 -12.96 -39.69 -15.03
N LEU A 927 -13.08 -39.33 -16.31
CA LEU A 927 -12.20 -38.32 -16.94
C LEU A 927 -12.35 -36.93 -16.31
N ASP A 928 -13.56 -36.54 -15.92
CA ASP A 928 -13.83 -35.22 -15.36
C ASP A 928 -13.28 -35.10 -13.93
N GLU A 929 -13.44 -36.14 -13.11
CA GLU A 929 -12.89 -36.21 -11.76
C GLU A 929 -11.36 -36.32 -11.78
N ARG A 930 -10.78 -37.06 -12.73
CA ARG A 930 -9.32 -37.11 -12.94
C ARG A 930 -8.76 -35.78 -13.46
N TYR A 931 -9.47 -35.08 -14.34
CA TYR A 931 -9.08 -33.74 -14.78
C TYR A 931 -9.10 -32.76 -13.61
N ARG A 932 -10.11 -32.82 -12.74
CA ARG A 932 -10.18 -32.02 -11.52
C ARG A 932 -9.04 -32.35 -10.54
N LEU A 933 -8.73 -33.64 -10.33
CA LEU A 933 -7.59 -34.08 -9.52
C LEU A 933 -6.26 -33.57 -10.08
N ALA A 934 -6.06 -33.66 -11.39
CA ALA A 934 -4.87 -33.15 -12.07
C ALA A 934 -4.75 -31.61 -11.93
N GLY A 935 -5.87 -30.88 -12.06
CA GLY A 935 -5.91 -29.44 -11.84
C GLY A 935 -5.51 -29.03 -10.42
N LEU A 936 -6.08 -29.66 -9.40
CA LEU A 936 -5.72 -29.42 -8.00
C LEU A 936 -4.25 -29.74 -7.71
N THR A 937 -3.74 -30.85 -8.26
CA THR A 937 -2.34 -31.27 -8.10
C THR A 937 -1.38 -30.31 -8.82
N HIS A 938 -1.76 -29.80 -10.00
CA HIS A 938 -1.01 -28.76 -10.69
C HIS A 938 -0.98 -27.44 -9.90
N SER A 939 -2.09 -27.03 -9.28
CA SER A 939 -2.10 -25.86 -8.40
C SER A 939 -1.14 -26.01 -7.21
N VAL A 940 -1.10 -27.19 -6.57
CA VAL A 940 -0.13 -27.49 -5.51
C VAL A 940 1.33 -27.40 -6.02
N ALA A 941 1.60 -27.93 -7.21
CA ALA A 941 2.92 -27.83 -7.84
C ALA A 941 3.31 -26.36 -8.12
N VAL A 942 2.41 -25.52 -8.65
CA VAL A 942 2.67 -24.10 -8.95
C VAL A 942 2.96 -23.28 -7.68
N PHE A 943 2.26 -23.56 -6.57
CA PHE A 943 2.57 -22.94 -5.27
C PHE A 943 3.96 -23.33 -4.76
N THR A 944 4.35 -24.59 -4.98
CA THR A 944 5.67 -25.11 -4.57
C THR A 944 6.78 -24.55 -5.45
N GLU A 945 6.59 -24.53 -6.78
CA GLU A 945 7.53 -23.96 -7.75
C GLU A 945 7.78 -22.47 -7.48
N GLY A 946 6.74 -21.70 -7.16
CA GLY A 946 6.88 -20.28 -6.79
C GLY A 946 7.72 -20.04 -5.52
N MET A 947 7.70 -20.99 -4.58
CA MET A 947 8.56 -20.98 -3.38
C MET A 947 9.98 -21.44 -3.67
N LEU A 948 10.15 -22.55 -4.41
CA LEU A 948 11.48 -23.10 -4.74
C LEU A 948 12.25 -22.24 -5.76
N ALA A 949 11.55 -21.43 -6.56
CA ALA A 949 12.14 -20.41 -7.43
C ALA A 949 12.66 -19.18 -6.66
N MET A 950 12.34 -19.05 -5.37
CA MET A 950 13.00 -18.07 -4.52
C MET A 950 14.37 -18.62 -4.10
N GLU A 951 15.44 -17.92 -4.46
CA GLU A 951 16.78 -18.27 -3.97
C GLU A 951 16.93 -17.95 -2.48
N ARG A 952 17.89 -18.61 -1.82
CA ARG A 952 18.34 -18.28 -0.47
C ARG A 952 18.62 -16.79 -0.34
N THR A 953 18.13 -16.21 0.74
CA THR A 953 18.09 -14.76 0.92
C THR A 953 18.59 -14.39 2.30
N LEU A 954 19.69 -13.64 2.35
CA LEU A 954 20.21 -13.09 3.60
C LEU A 954 19.31 -11.94 4.07
N VAL A 955 18.63 -12.13 5.20
CA VAL A 955 17.76 -11.14 5.84
C VAL A 955 18.49 -10.64 7.08
N GLY A 956 19.28 -9.58 6.90
CA GLY A 956 20.17 -9.07 7.94
C GLY A 956 21.32 -10.03 8.21
N VAL A 957 21.33 -10.65 9.39
CA VAL A 957 22.31 -11.69 9.76
C VAL A 957 21.78 -13.12 9.65
N ILE A 958 20.49 -13.31 9.32
CA ILE A 958 19.86 -14.63 9.20
C ILE A 958 19.71 -14.99 7.73
N GLU A 959 20.30 -16.10 7.30
CA GLU A 959 20.04 -16.69 5.98
C GLU A 959 18.70 -17.42 6.00
N VAL A 960 17.83 -17.10 5.06
CA VAL A 960 16.50 -17.70 4.92
C VAL A 960 16.50 -18.65 3.73
N ASP A 961 16.28 -19.95 3.98
CA ASP A 961 16.01 -20.95 2.95
C ASP A 961 14.48 -21.11 2.75
N PRO A 962 13.93 -20.79 1.56
CA PRO A 962 12.51 -20.95 1.27
C PRO A 962 12.01 -22.40 1.37
N SER A 963 12.90 -23.39 1.21
CA SER A 963 12.57 -24.81 1.35
C SER A 963 12.27 -25.17 2.81
N GLU A 964 13.09 -24.67 3.74
CA GLU A 964 12.92 -24.86 5.18
C GLU A 964 11.65 -24.14 5.65
N LEU A 965 11.44 -22.87 5.23
CA LEU A 965 10.21 -22.14 5.52
C LEU A 965 8.94 -22.85 5.03
N LEU A 966 9.00 -23.48 3.86
CA LEU A 966 7.87 -24.24 3.31
C LEU A 966 7.61 -25.49 4.15
N GLU A 967 8.65 -26.25 4.52
CA GLU A 967 8.53 -27.44 5.38
C GLU A 967 7.97 -27.09 6.77
N GLU A 968 8.49 -26.05 7.41
CA GLU A 968 7.98 -25.52 8.69
C GLU A 968 6.50 -25.12 8.60
N GLY A 969 6.14 -24.33 7.59
CA GLY A 969 4.78 -23.85 7.39
C GLY A 969 3.78 -24.99 7.14
N ILE A 970 4.23 -26.04 6.46
CA ILE A 970 3.50 -27.30 6.25
C ILE A 970 3.37 -28.09 7.55
N ARG A 971 4.45 -28.27 8.32
CA ARG A 971 4.43 -28.91 9.65
C ARG A 971 3.45 -28.20 10.59
N ARG A 972 3.45 -26.86 10.58
CA ARG A 972 2.56 -26.03 11.42
C ARG A 972 1.08 -26.21 11.09
N GLU A 973 0.73 -26.23 9.81
CA GLU A 973 -0.66 -26.48 9.41
C GLU A 973 -1.07 -27.94 9.68
N LEU A 974 -0.17 -28.91 9.48
CA LEU A 974 -0.38 -30.31 9.83
C LEU A 974 -0.70 -30.48 11.33
N VAL A 975 0.13 -29.87 12.19
CA VAL A 975 -0.03 -29.91 13.65
C VAL A 975 -1.37 -29.30 14.06
N ASP A 976 -1.73 -28.12 13.56
CA ASP A 976 -2.99 -27.46 13.90
C ASP A 976 -4.21 -28.31 13.47
N GLN A 977 -4.22 -28.88 12.26
CA GLN A 977 -5.32 -29.74 11.79
C GLN A 977 -5.43 -31.05 12.58
N VAL A 978 -4.31 -31.74 12.87
CA VAL A 978 -4.29 -32.97 13.68
C VAL A 978 -4.71 -32.68 15.12
N THR A 979 -4.17 -31.62 15.72
CA THR A 979 -4.51 -31.15 17.08
C THR A 979 -6.00 -30.85 17.19
N ARG A 980 -6.60 -30.14 16.23
CA ARG A 980 -8.05 -29.86 16.21
C ARG A 980 -8.88 -31.13 16.11
N ALA A 981 -8.52 -32.07 15.23
CA ALA A 981 -9.22 -33.34 15.10
C ALA A 981 -9.15 -34.17 16.40
N MET A 982 -7.98 -34.21 17.04
CA MET A 982 -7.79 -34.86 18.34
C MET A 982 -8.59 -34.16 19.45
N ASN A 983 -8.56 -32.84 19.56
CA ASN A 983 -9.32 -32.11 20.58
C ASN A 983 -10.83 -32.28 20.43
N GLN A 984 -11.36 -32.33 19.20
CA GLN A 984 -12.78 -32.59 18.96
C GLN A 984 -13.21 -34.01 19.35
N ALA A 985 -12.31 -35.00 19.28
CA ALA A 985 -12.62 -36.41 19.53
C ALA A 985 -12.25 -36.89 20.95
N LEU A 986 -11.20 -36.34 21.54
CA LEU A 986 -10.54 -36.82 22.77
C LEU A 986 -10.78 -35.92 23.99
N VAL A 987 -11.42 -34.76 23.85
CA VAL A 987 -11.88 -33.98 25.02
C VAL A 987 -13.18 -34.59 25.55
N PHE A 988 -13.14 -35.10 26.78
CA PHE A 988 -14.28 -35.73 27.45
C PHE A 988 -14.93 -34.75 28.44
N PRO A 989 -16.27 -34.59 28.43
CA PRO A 989 -16.96 -33.72 29.38
C PRO A 989 -16.87 -34.27 30.82
N ALA A 990 -16.89 -33.36 31.80
CA ALA A 990 -16.72 -33.67 33.22
C ALA A 990 -17.73 -34.72 33.75
N PRO A 991 -17.33 -35.55 34.73
CA PRO A 991 -18.15 -36.65 35.25
C PRO A 991 -19.41 -36.15 35.94
N GLY A 992 -20.55 -36.30 35.27
CA GLY A 992 -21.87 -35.89 35.77
C GLY A 992 -22.97 -35.84 34.71
N HIS A 993 -22.61 -35.64 33.43
CA HIS A 993 -23.58 -35.58 32.33
C HIS A 993 -23.61 -36.89 31.52
N SER A 994 -24.63 -37.72 31.81
CA SER A 994 -25.15 -38.82 30.99
C SER A 994 -24.16 -39.73 30.24
N SER A 995 -24.07 -40.98 30.70
CA SER A 995 -23.57 -42.17 29.97
C SER A 995 -23.46 -42.02 28.44
N ARG A 996 -22.25 -41.73 27.94
CA ARG A 996 -21.90 -41.98 26.53
C ARG A 996 -21.97 -43.50 26.32
N LYS A 997 -22.89 -43.95 25.46
CA LYS A 997 -22.95 -45.36 25.04
C LYS A 997 -21.65 -45.72 24.32
N LEU A 998 -21.19 -46.96 24.45
CA LEU A 998 -20.00 -47.50 23.76
C LEU A 998 -20.03 -47.17 22.25
N ASP A 999 -21.20 -47.35 21.65
CA ASP A 999 -21.55 -47.00 20.26
C ASP A 999 -21.25 -45.53 19.87
N THR A 1000 -21.38 -44.58 20.80
CA THR A 1000 -21.01 -43.17 20.56
C THR A 1000 -19.51 -42.90 20.63
N PHE A 1001 -18.78 -43.67 21.45
CA PHE A 1001 -17.33 -43.64 21.53
C PHE A 1001 -16.71 -44.25 20.28
N ASP A 1002 -17.18 -45.44 19.88
CA ASP A 1002 -16.73 -46.15 18.68
C ASP A 1002 -16.94 -45.30 17.43
N ARG A 1003 -18.09 -44.60 17.32
CA ARG A 1003 -18.34 -43.66 16.22
C ARG A 1003 -17.39 -42.45 16.23
N THR A 1004 -17.05 -41.88 17.39
CA THR A 1004 -16.04 -40.80 17.45
C THR A 1004 -14.64 -41.29 17.08
N MET A 1005 -14.25 -42.50 17.50
CA MET A 1005 -12.96 -43.10 17.15
C MET A 1005 -12.89 -43.46 15.66
N LEU A 1006 -13.99 -43.94 15.07
CA LEU A 1006 -14.08 -44.21 13.64
C LEU A 1006 -13.89 -42.91 12.83
N ASN A 1007 -14.55 -41.83 13.22
CA ASN A 1007 -14.41 -40.52 12.58
C ASN A 1007 -12.97 -39.99 12.70
N LEU A 1008 -12.37 -40.05 13.91
CA LEU A 1008 -10.98 -39.64 14.12
C LEU A 1008 -10.02 -40.44 13.23
N ARG A 1009 -10.19 -41.76 13.14
CA ARG A 1009 -9.41 -42.64 12.25
C ARG A 1009 -9.55 -42.24 10.78
N VAL A 1010 -10.75 -41.90 10.32
CA VAL A 1010 -10.99 -41.46 8.93
C VAL A 1010 -10.26 -40.14 8.65
N HIS A 1011 -10.35 -39.15 9.56
CA HIS A 1011 -9.65 -37.88 9.41
C HIS A 1011 -8.13 -38.03 9.41
N LEU A 1012 -7.55 -38.75 10.39
CA LEU A 1012 -6.10 -38.93 10.48
C LEU A 1012 -5.52 -39.72 9.30
N ASN A 1013 -6.17 -40.83 8.90
CA ASN A 1013 -5.75 -41.58 7.71
C ASN A 1013 -5.93 -40.78 6.41
N GLY A 1014 -6.93 -39.90 6.35
CA GLY A 1014 -7.12 -38.98 5.22
C GLY A 1014 -5.96 -38.01 5.09
N PHE A 1015 -5.54 -37.38 6.20
CA PHE A 1015 -4.36 -36.51 6.20
C PHE A 1015 -3.09 -37.28 5.82
N GLN A 1016 -2.80 -38.42 6.44
CA GLN A 1016 -1.61 -39.22 6.12
C GLN A 1016 -1.52 -39.56 4.62
N ARG A 1017 -2.60 -40.11 4.04
CA ARG A 1017 -2.62 -40.50 2.61
C ARG A 1017 -2.45 -39.32 1.65
N SER A 1018 -3.08 -38.18 1.96
CA SER A 1018 -2.95 -36.99 1.11
C SER A 1018 -1.57 -36.37 1.17
N PHE A 1019 -0.92 -36.45 2.33
CA PHE A 1019 0.43 -35.96 2.53
C PHE A 1019 1.46 -36.86 1.81
N GLU A 1020 1.27 -38.19 1.87
CA GLU A 1020 2.02 -39.16 1.05
C GLU A 1020 1.81 -38.91 -0.46
N TYR A 1021 0.60 -38.57 -0.91
CA TYR A 1021 0.30 -38.31 -2.34
C TYR A 1021 1.02 -37.08 -2.92
N ILE A 1022 1.20 -36.02 -2.14
CA ILE A 1022 1.86 -34.78 -2.61
C ILE A 1022 3.37 -34.75 -2.41
N GLN A 1023 3.95 -35.74 -1.73
CA GLN A 1023 5.33 -35.68 -1.25
C GLN A 1023 6.34 -35.39 -2.37
N ASP A 1024 6.12 -35.96 -3.56
CA ASP A 1024 6.97 -35.84 -4.74
C ASP A 1024 6.87 -34.44 -5.38
N TYR A 1025 5.69 -33.80 -5.32
CA TYR A 1025 5.48 -32.43 -5.79
C TYR A 1025 6.07 -31.39 -4.85
N LEU A 1026 6.24 -31.76 -3.58
CA LEU A 1026 6.78 -30.92 -2.52
C LEU A 1026 8.28 -31.09 -2.27
N ASN A 1027 8.87 -32.19 -2.76
CA ASN A 1027 10.24 -32.60 -2.45
C ASN A 1027 10.48 -32.79 -0.93
N ILE A 1028 9.50 -33.33 -0.20
CA ILE A 1028 9.59 -33.59 1.25
C ILE A 1028 9.32 -35.05 1.62
N TYR A 1029 9.88 -35.51 2.74
CA TYR A 1029 9.63 -36.85 3.27
C TYR A 1029 8.35 -36.89 4.13
N ALA A 1030 7.19 -36.91 3.47
CA ALA A 1030 5.88 -36.81 4.11
C ALA A 1030 5.66 -37.79 5.28
N PHE A 1031 6.01 -39.08 5.10
CA PHE A 1031 5.86 -40.09 6.15
C PHE A 1031 6.73 -39.80 7.39
N ARG A 1032 7.95 -39.27 7.20
CA ARG A 1032 8.85 -38.90 8.31
C ARG A 1032 8.24 -37.76 9.13
N ILE A 1033 7.82 -36.69 8.46
CA ILE A 1033 7.18 -35.53 9.09
C ILE A 1033 5.93 -35.95 9.85
N TRP A 1034 5.06 -36.78 9.25
CA TRP A 1034 3.86 -37.30 9.92
C TRP A 1034 4.19 -38.02 11.24
N GLN A 1035 5.22 -38.87 11.27
CA GLN A 1035 5.62 -39.58 12.49
C GLN A 1035 6.23 -38.63 13.53
N GLU A 1036 7.12 -37.70 13.13
CA GLU A 1036 7.73 -36.71 14.03
C GLU A 1036 6.68 -35.82 14.71
N GLU A 1037 5.76 -35.24 13.94
CA GLU A 1037 4.76 -34.31 14.44
C GLU A 1037 3.68 -35.03 15.28
N LEU A 1038 3.20 -36.22 14.85
CA LEU A 1038 2.23 -37.01 15.62
C LEU A 1038 2.82 -37.48 16.96
N PHE A 1039 4.09 -37.90 16.97
CA PHE A 1039 4.81 -38.22 18.20
C PHE A 1039 4.87 -37.01 19.14
N ARG A 1040 5.20 -35.82 18.62
CA ARG A 1040 5.29 -34.58 19.42
C ARG A 1040 3.95 -34.18 20.04
N ILE A 1041 2.85 -34.24 19.28
CA ILE A 1041 1.50 -33.92 19.77
C ILE A 1041 1.07 -34.89 20.88
N ILE A 1042 1.25 -36.19 20.69
CA ILE A 1042 0.87 -37.20 21.69
C ILE A 1042 1.66 -37.00 22.99
N HIS A 1043 2.98 -36.81 22.91
CA HIS A 1043 3.81 -36.63 24.12
C HIS A 1043 3.52 -35.30 24.83
N TYR A 1044 3.24 -34.22 24.09
CA TYR A 1044 2.79 -32.97 24.69
C TYR A 1044 1.49 -33.16 25.50
N TYR A 1045 0.47 -33.80 24.93
CA TYR A 1045 -0.78 -34.08 25.65
C TYR A 1045 -0.60 -35.00 26.84
N VAL A 1046 0.23 -36.04 26.74
CA VAL A 1046 0.58 -36.90 27.88
C VAL A 1046 1.27 -36.08 28.98
N GLU A 1047 2.18 -35.18 28.64
CA GLU A 1047 2.83 -34.28 29.60
C GLU A 1047 1.83 -33.32 30.27
N ARG A 1048 0.85 -32.80 29.51
CA ARG A 1048 -0.25 -31.98 30.04
C ARG A 1048 -1.09 -32.75 31.07
N GLU A 1049 -1.50 -33.98 30.75
CA GLU A 1049 -2.24 -34.85 31.67
C GLU A 1049 -1.40 -35.26 32.89
N CYS A 1050 -0.08 -35.48 32.70
CA CYS A 1050 0.85 -35.76 33.79
C CYS A 1050 0.97 -34.61 34.81
N ASN A 1051 0.76 -33.34 34.42
CA ASN A 1051 0.75 -32.21 35.36
C ASN A 1051 -0.29 -32.36 36.48
N THR A 1052 -1.36 -33.12 36.27
CA THR A 1052 -2.36 -33.44 37.30
C THR A 1052 -1.79 -34.27 38.46
N PHE A 1053 -0.67 -34.96 38.22
CA PHE A 1053 0.01 -35.85 39.18
C PHE A 1053 1.36 -35.32 39.65
N LEU A 1054 1.87 -34.23 39.06
CA LEU A 1054 3.15 -33.62 39.39
C LEU A 1054 2.97 -32.47 40.40
N ARG A 1055 3.84 -32.42 41.43
CA ARG A 1055 3.89 -31.29 42.38
C ARG A 1055 4.36 -30.00 41.73
N LYS A 1056 5.35 -30.08 40.83
CA LYS A 1056 5.79 -28.98 39.98
C LYS A 1056 5.17 -29.18 38.60
N GLN A 1057 4.17 -28.36 38.27
CA GLN A 1057 3.55 -28.38 36.95
C GLN A 1057 4.51 -27.77 35.92
N ILE A 1058 4.70 -28.47 34.80
CA ILE A 1058 5.44 -27.97 33.65
C ILE A 1058 4.48 -27.08 32.86
N SER A 1059 4.82 -25.81 32.64
CA SER A 1059 3.99 -24.92 31.84
C SER A 1059 3.96 -25.34 30.37
N SER A 1060 3.11 -24.71 29.54
CA SER A 1060 3.11 -25.00 28.09
C SER A 1060 4.34 -24.46 27.37
N TRP A 1061 5.01 -23.44 27.92
CA TRP A 1061 6.22 -22.84 27.34
C TRP A 1061 7.52 -23.51 27.81
N ASP A 1062 7.50 -24.17 28.98
CA ASP A 1062 8.63 -24.97 29.49
C ASP A 1062 8.63 -26.42 28.96
N SER A 1063 7.68 -26.78 28.08
CA SER A 1063 7.56 -28.12 27.51
C SER A 1063 8.62 -28.39 26.45
N ILE A 1064 9.32 -29.52 26.55
CA ILE A 1064 10.30 -29.99 25.55
C ILE A 1064 9.62 -30.26 24.19
N TYR A 1065 8.31 -30.51 24.20
CA TYR A 1065 7.52 -30.81 23.00
C TYR A 1065 6.89 -29.57 22.34
N GLN A 1066 6.98 -28.39 22.97
CA GLN A 1066 6.44 -27.15 22.40
C GLN A 1066 7.52 -26.40 21.62
N SER A 1067 7.26 -26.12 20.34
CA SER A 1067 8.11 -25.26 19.51
C SER A 1067 7.51 -23.86 19.41
N ARG A 1068 8.36 -22.84 19.31
CA ARG A 1068 7.96 -21.45 19.01
C ARG A 1068 7.49 -21.29 17.56
N GLU A 1069 8.15 -21.98 16.64
CA GLU A 1069 7.89 -21.92 15.20
C GLU A 1069 6.68 -22.78 14.82
N ILE A 1070 6.55 -23.94 15.49
CA ILE A 1070 5.51 -24.95 15.23
C ILE A 1070 4.73 -25.25 16.54
N PRO A 1071 3.96 -24.28 17.08
CA PRO A 1071 3.27 -24.43 18.35
C PRO A 1071 2.10 -25.42 18.25
N ILE A 1072 1.95 -26.25 19.28
CA ILE A 1072 0.80 -27.16 19.47
C ILE A 1072 -0.31 -26.38 20.20
N PRO A 1073 -1.52 -26.21 19.59
CA PRO A 1073 -2.64 -25.54 20.24
C PRO A 1073 -3.22 -26.33 21.44
N HIS A 1074 -3.64 -25.64 22.50
CA HIS A 1074 -4.27 -26.26 23.68
C HIS A 1074 -5.63 -25.59 24.00
N PRO A 1075 -6.69 -26.33 24.36
CA PRO A 1075 -8.03 -25.75 24.56
C PRO A 1075 -8.08 -24.67 25.67
N ASP A 1076 -7.30 -24.80 26.74
CA ASP A 1076 -7.26 -23.81 27.83
C ASP A 1076 -6.41 -22.56 27.53
N SER A 1077 -5.74 -22.47 26.37
CA SER A 1077 -4.97 -21.26 26.02
C SER A 1077 -5.87 -20.15 25.44
N THR A 1078 -6.81 -19.63 26.25
CA THR A 1078 -7.53 -18.39 25.95
C THR A 1078 -6.68 -17.16 26.27
N LEU A 1079 -5.52 -17.08 25.63
CA LEU A 1079 -4.75 -15.87 25.43
C LEU A 1079 -4.45 -15.81 23.92
N PRO A 1080 -4.54 -14.64 23.27
CA PRO A 1080 -4.04 -14.53 21.91
C PRO A 1080 -2.53 -14.83 21.91
N GLY A 1081 -2.00 -15.31 20.78
CA GLY A 1081 -0.56 -15.40 20.60
C GLY A 1081 0.13 -14.02 20.75
N PRO A 1082 1.47 -13.96 20.68
CA PRO A 1082 2.19 -12.68 20.76
C PRO A 1082 1.66 -11.61 19.80
N ASP A 1083 1.10 -12.03 18.65
CA ASP A 1083 0.41 -11.16 17.68
C ASP A 1083 -0.77 -10.36 18.23
N GLY A 1084 -1.44 -10.81 19.31
CA GLY A 1084 -2.53 -10.07 19.94
C GLY A 1084 -2.09 -9.03 20.98
N ALA A 1085 -0.80 -9.03 21.38
CA ALA A 1085 -0.24 -7.95 22.18
C ALA A 1085 0.13 -6.73 21.32
N ARG A 1086 0.26 -6.91 19.99
CA ARG A 1086 0.47 -5.84 19.00
C ARG A 1086 -0.86 -5.22 18.48
N ALA A 1087 -1.97 -5.45 19.20
CA ALA A 1087 -3.30 -4.98 18.84
C ALA A 1087 -3.69 -3.66 19.56
N VAL A 1088 -2.69 -2.89 19.96
CA VAL A 1088 -2.81 -1.64 20.72
C VAL A 1088 -1.85 -0.61 20.12
#